data_AF-A0A364MYR1-F1
#
_entry.id   AF-A0A364MYR1-F1
#
_cell.length_a   1.000
_cell.length_b   1.000
_cell.length_c   1.000
_cell.angle_alpha   90.00
_cell.angle_beta   90.00
_cell.angle_gamma   90.00
#
_symmetry.space_group_name_H-M   'P 1'
#
loop_
_entity.id
_entity.type
_entity.pdbx_description
1 polymer ?
#
loop_
_entity_poly.entity_id
_entity_poly.type
_entity_poly.pdbx_seq_one_letter_code
_entity_poly.pdbx_strand_id
1 'polypeptide(L)'
;MATNETLGRVQWNGKQVPVYPMKTIDFSAILSQEPAELEKLLQCCKDEGFFYLDLNNVDGRRFIDDHQELLKLMHRFFESPLEIKNEYGLISPHLGYEPVGSRNGVLEDTRDGYEMVKVSRDEIQRESPHIPRNIKNSTDLKILENAISGNNIMGKAILAALSTAFGLTGESRFENLHRNHRPSTSTLSMMHYIPSNPSKDGNVGHQKHTDISSLTVLFTEQWGLQIRPPGTKEFGFVEPKKGQAIINVGDSLRFASGHTFQSCIHRVVPYDYSEHRYSVAYFLRAEDETMFQDSEGRYVTSRQWHDEKFMAFLASPADQAAAPSSLLLGAHKRNLAGESDTVPKWTAERWAEHGFNTRIDSYHVHLDYPVHQSIELKYANGSTYKPTLEEEISEEDGTTGDPNRIPAFHGYSGSGNASAQYVYVGRGSQEDFQRLVTLDIKLSGKIALAKYGGPFRGLKVKNAQAFGMIGAVIFTDPGDDKDMTAKNYATYPDGPARNPTSIQRGSVVDLSTYSGDPTTPGYPSKEGVERMEMKTVPKIPSLPLSWAEAEPLLMALNGKGYDAETVDRLNWAGGIEGVEYSSGPSEAVLSMSNIMRSKINWIHNAVAIVNGTEEDEVVVVGNHHDAWMIGGAGIWPSRKASHLCILQWAKLVKITSSSTEWVEEFIPWLKTSAVSYLNIDVGVAGTVPDFGASPDLHALTTSTAEKVIWPYGQNRTMYEVWKEKAGEIDALGAQSDYTAFVHRGGISAIDMGTTRAPLDPIYHTHSNYDSYHWMTKFADPGFAIHKAIGQFLTLMLFRLVDEDVVPLEPGNYGVEMQAWLKDLQKLLSSVNATAAVEINELEKAVASFGEAARQFDATRKMAVASSGKGLLKEVNRKARDFGRGFISQGGLPGREFYQHLVFAPGIDTGYRPVPFTGVTEAVVAGNISLAKDYVGRTAKAVLAAARILEA
;
A
#
# COMPACT_ATOMS: atom_id res chain seq x y z
N MET A 1 28.16 9.28 20.59
CA MET A 1 29.50 8.82 20.12
C MET A 1 29.61 7.34 20.39
N ALA A 2 30.34 6.56 19.58
CA ALA A 2 30.40 5.10 19.75
C ALA A 2 31.62 4.67 20.57
N THR A 3 31.41 3.84 21.59
CA THR A 3 32.44 3.04 22.25
C THR A 3 32.33 1.60 21.78
N ASN A 4 33.25 1.17 20.91
CA ASN A 4 33.38 -0.22 20.50
C ASN A 4 33.95 -1.06 21.66
N GLU A 5 33.12 -1.41 22.63
CA GLU A 5 33.42 -2.57 23.48
C GLU A 5 33.28 -3.84 22.63
N THR A 6 34.25 -4.74 22.77
CA THR A 6 34.35 -5.93 21.91
C THR A 6 33.27 -6.94 22.26
N LEU A 7 32.16 -6.91 21.51
CA LEU A 7 31.12 -7.94 21.51
C LEU A 7 31.77 -9.33 21.46
N GLY A 8 31.63 -10.10 22.53
CA GLY A 8 32.04 -11.50 22.56
C GLY A 8 31.32 -12.27 21.44
N ARG A 9 32.01 -13.17 20.75
CA ARG A 9 31.40 -14.04 19.73
C ARG A 9 31.58 -15.51 20.13
N VAL A 10 30.52 -16.29 19.93
CA VAL A 10 30.47 -17.73 20.18
C VAL A 10 30.45 -18.48 18.85
N GLN A 11 31.16 -19.62 18.79
CA GLN A 11 31.10 -20.51 17.64
C GLN A 11 29.83 -21.36 17.72
N TRP A 12 28.92 -21.16 16.78
CA TRP A 12 27.67 -21.91 16.67
C TRP A 12 27.44 -22.30 15.21
N ASN A 13 27.18 -23.59 14.94
CA ASN A 13 27.01 -24.13 13.58
C ASN A 13 28.12 -23.69 12.59
N GLY A 14 29.37 -23.68 13.05
CA GLY A 14 30.55 -23.28 12.27
C GLY A 14 30.67 -21.78 11.98
N LYS A 15 29.87 -20.93 12.65
CA LYS A 15 29.85 -19.47 12.46
C LYS A 15 30.06 -18.74 13.79
N GLN A 16 30.77 -17.62 13.73
CA GLN A 16 30.97 -16.72 14.87
C GLN A 16 29.74 -15.81 15.06
N VAL A 17 28.82 -16.18 15.94
CA VAL A 17 27.60 -15.40 16.27
C VAL A 17 27.91 -14.47 17.46
N PRO A 18 27.46 -13.21 17.48
CA PRO A 18 27.67 -12.34 18.63
C PRO A 18 26.87 -12.82 19.86
N VAL A 19 27.43 -12.59 21.04
CA VAL A 19 26.70 -12.55 22.31
C VAL A 19 26.21 -11.12 22.51
N TYR A 20 24.94 -10.94 22.85
CA TYR A 20 24.34 -9.63 23.01
C TYR A 20 24.53 -9.10 24.45
N PRO A 21 25.11 -7.90 24.65
CA PRO A 21 25.41 -7.34 25.96
C PRO A 21 24.18 -6.64 26.55
N MET A 22 23.31 -7.38 27.24
CA MET A 22 22.20 -6.76 27.99
C MET A 22 22.71 -6.16 29.31
N LYS A 23 22.16 -4.99 29.67
CA LYS A 23 22.35 -4.36 30.98
C LYS A 23 21.71 -5.21 32.10
N THR A 24 22.25 -5.14 33.31
CA THR A 24 21.69 -5.78 34.52
C THR A 24 21.06 -4.73 35.44
N ILE A 25 19.84 -4.99 35.90
CA ILE A 25 19.06 -4.19 36.85
C ILE A 25 19.04 -4.87 38.23
N ASP A 26 19.35 -4.17 39.32
CA ASP A 26 19.28 -4.71 40.67
C ASP A 26 17.85 -4.70 41.24
N PHE A 27 17.40 -5.85 41.74
CA PHE A 27 16.03 -6.02 42.25
C PHE A 27 15.75 -5.26 43.57
N SER A 28 16.69 -5.23 44.51
CA SER A 28 16.55 -4.49 45.78
C SER A 28 16.51 -2.97 45.55
N ALA A 29 17.27 -2.46 44.59
CA ALA A 29 17.29 -1.04 44.22
C ALA A 29 15.96 -0.59 43.56
N ILE A 30 15.36 -1.38 42.67
CA ILE A 30 14.04 -1.03 42.09
C ILE A 30 12.89 -1.18 43.10
N LEU A 31 12.98 -2.14 44.04
CA LEU A 31 12.06 -2.20 45.19
C LEU A 31 12.18 -0.95 46.08
N SER A 32 13.41 -0.46 46.27
CA SER A 32 13.70 0.77 47.03
C SER A 32 13.44 2.06 46.22
N GLN A 33 13.00 1.95 44.96
CA GLN A 33 12.72 3.06 44.04
C GLN A 33 13.95 3.98 43.81
N GLU A 34 15.17 3.43 43.79
CA GLU A 34 16.39 4.23 43.64
C GLU A 34 16.46 4.94 42.28
N PRO A 35 16.51 6.29 42.22
CA PRO A 35 16.31 7.03 40.96
C PRO A 35 17.24 6.64 39.81
N ALA A 36 18.52 6.38 40.08
CA ALA A 36 19.49 5.99 39.06
C ALA A 36 19.18 4.61 38.46
N GLU A 37 18.69 3.67 39.27
CA GLU A 37 18.33 2.33 38.79
C GLU A 37 16.95 2.35 38.09
N LEU A 38 16.04 3.23 38.52
CA LEU A 38 14.79 3.52 37.81
C LEU A 38 15.02 4.13 36.42
N GLU A 39 15.92 5.11 36.29
CA GLU A 39 16.29 5.73 35.01
C GLU A 39 16.93 4.70 34.06
N LYS A 40 17.87 3.89 34.58
CA LYS A 40 18.52 2.79 33.88
C LYS A 40 17.52 1.72 33.41
N LEU A 41 16.60 1.29 34.26
CA LEU A 41 15.51 0.36 33.91
C LEU A 41 14.62 0.92 32.79
N LEU A 42 14.20 2.19 32.93
CA LEU A 42 13.42 2.88 31.90
C LEU A 42 14.16 2.94 30.57
N GLN A 43 15.46 3.20 30.59
CA GLN A 43 16.29 3.27 29.38
C GLN A 43 16.45 1.91 28.71
N CYS A 44 16.59 0.81 29.46
CA CYS A 44 16.55 -0.55 28.91
C CYS A 44 15.24 -0.83 28.16
N CYS A 45 14.10 -0.42 28.72
CA CYS A 45 12.79 -0.57 28.08
C CYS A 45 12.62 0.30 26.82
N LYS A 46 13.24 1.49 26.77
CA LYS A 46 13.20 2.40 25.61
C LYS A 46 14.14 2.01 24.46
N ASP A 47 15.32 1.46 24.76
CA ASP A 47 16.35 1.15 23.77
C ASP A 47 16.27 -0.30 23.25
N GLU A 48 16.16 -1.27 24.17
CA GLU A 48 16.51 -2.68 23.90
C GLU A 48 15.33 -3.62 24.06
N GLY A 49 14.40 -3.31 24.97
CA GLY A 49 13.27 -4.18 25.35
C GLY A 49 13.67 -5.38 26.23
N PHE A 50 14.96 -5.62 26.44
CA PHE A 50 15.52 -6.72 27.22
C PHE A 50 16.50 -6.22 28.29
N PHE A 51 16.56 -6.92 29.42
CA PHE A 51 17.58 -6.72 30.46
C PHE A 51 17.72 -7.95 31.36
N TYR A 52 18.83 -8.07 32.10
CA TYR A 52 18.92 -8.99 33.24
C TYR A 52 18.34 -8.33 34.49
N LEU A 53 17.73 -9.12 35.38
CA LEU A 53 17.36 -8.71 36.73
C LEU A 53 18.20 -9.51 37.75
N ASP A 54 18.98 -8.82 38.59
CA ASP A 54 19.81 -9.48 39.61
C ASP A 54 19.01 -9.81 40.87
N LEU A 55 19.03 -11.09 41.22
CA LEU A 55 18.31 -11.68 42.36
C LEU A 55 19.27 -12.27 43.40
N ASN A 56 20.59 -12.04 43.29
CA ASN A 56 21.57 -12.49 44.28
C ASN A 56 21.53 -11.68 45.59
N ASN A 57 20.81 -10.55 45.60
CA ASN A 57 20.51 -9.72 46.78
C ASN A 57 19.52 -10.43 47.74
N VAL A 58 19.33 -9.84 48.93
CA VAL A 58 18.54 -10.45 50.02
C VAL A 58 17.06 -10.62 49.66
N ASP A 59 16.50 -9.69 48.89
CA ASP A 59 15.10 -9.70 48.48
C ASP A 59 14.84 -10.66 47.30
N GLY A 60 15.80 -10.78 46.39
CA GLY A 60 15.70 -11.64 45.21
C GLY A 60 15.96 -13.12 45.47
N ARG A 61 16.81 -13.45 46.46
CA ARG A 61 17.32 -14.82 46.68
C ARG A 61 16.22 -15.87 46.79
N ARG A 62 15.11 -15.54 47.47
CA ARG A 62 13.97 -16.46 47.60
C ARG A 62 13.43 -16.91 46.24
N PHE A 63 13.39 -16.05 45.23
CA PHE A 63 12.87 -16.41 43.92
C PHE A 63 13.82 -17.34 43.16
N ILE A 64 15.12 -17.30 43.45
CA ILE A 64 16.10 -18.31 42.99
C ILE A 64 15.80 -19.65 43.66
N ASP A 65 15.62 -19.67 44.98
CA ASP A 65 15.34 -20.90 45.75
C ASP A 65 13.99 -21.54 45.31
N ASP A 66 12.91 -20.74 45.20
CA ASP A 66 11.60 -21.18 44.68
C ASP A 66 11.69 -21.65 43.21
N HIS A 67 12.56 -21.06 42.38
CA HIS A 67 12.81 -21.54 41.00
C HIS A 67 13.58 -22.88 40.96
N GLN A 68 14.53 -23.11 41.86
CA GLN A 68 15.29 -24.37 41.90
C GLN A 68 14.43 -25.56 42.31
N GLU A 69 13.43 -25.38 43.21
CA GLU A 69 12.44 -26.43 43.47
C GLU A 69 11.48 -26.65 42.28
N LEU A 70 11.10 -25.58 41.57
CA LEU A 70 10.33 -25.69 40.33
C LEU A 70 11.12 -26.43 39.24
N LEU A 71 12.42 -26.24 39.11
CA LEU A 71 13.25 -26.94 38.13
C LEU A 71 13.29 -28.46 38.39
N LYS A 72 13.35 -28.88 39.67
CA LYS A 72 13.21 -30.31 40.04
C LYS A 72 11.83 -30.88 39.70
N LEU A 73 10.77 -30.09 39.90
CA LEU A 73 9.41 -30.46 39.50
C LEU A 73 9.29 -30.58 37.98
N MET A 74 9.92 -29.66 37.24
CA MET A 74 9.97 -29.60 35.78
C MET A 74 10.64 -30.84 35.18
N HIS A 75 11.82 -31.25 35.67
CA HIS A 75 12.48 -32.48 35.23
C HIS A 75 11.57 -33.70 35.44
N ARG A 76 11.05 -33.89 36.66
CA ARG A 76 10.16 -35.02 37.00
C ARG A 76 8.86 -35.03 36.18
N PHE A 77 8.32 -33.86 35.83
CA PHE A 77 7.18 -33.76 34.93
C PHE A 77 7.55 -34.25 33.53
N PHE A 78 8.64 -33.74 32.93
CA PHE A 78 9.00 -34.06 31.55
C PHE A 78 9.57 -35.48 31.37
N GLU A 79 10.16 -36.07 32.40
CA GLU A 79 10.51 -37.50 32.48
C GLU A 79 9.28 -38.44 32.52
N SER A 80 8.08 -37.92 32.83
CA SER A 80 6.86 -38.73 32.89
C SER A 80 6.39 -39.17 31.49
N PRO A 81 5.73 -40.34 31.34
CA PRO A 81 5.16 -40.80 30.07
C PRO A 81 4.17 -39.80 29.45
N LEU A 82 4.06 -39.82 28.12
CA LEU A 82 3.23 -38.86 27.36
C LEU A 82 1.76 -38.90 27.79
N GLU A 83 1.25 -40.08 28.14
CA GLU A 83 -0.13 -40.29 28.62
C GLU A 83 -0.39 -39.61 29.97
N ILE A 84 0.66 -39.33 30.75
CA ILE A 84 0.60 -38.57 32.00
C ILE A 84 0.71 -37.07 31.70
N LYS A 85 1.69 -36.67 30.88
CA LYS A 85 1.91 -35.26 30.52
C LYS A 85 0.70 -34.65 29.79
N ASN A 86 0.08 -35.43 28.92
CA ASN A 86 -1.05 -35.06 28.09
C ASN A 86 -2.44 -35.39 28.71
N GLU A 87 -2.54 -35.64 30.03
CA GLU A 87 -3.78 -36.09 30.69
C GLU A 87 -5.02 -35.22 30.39
N TYR A 88 -4.82 -33.91 30.23
CA TYR A 88 -5.86 -32.95 29.83
C TYR A 88 -5.59 -32.25 28.47
N GLY A 89 -4.47 -32.56 27.82
CA GLY A 89 -3.97 -31.83 26.64
C GLY A 89 -3.80 -30.32 26.89
N LEU A 90 -3.95 -29.53 25.83
CA LEU A 90 -4.03 -28.07 25.90
C LEU A 90 -5.49 -27.65 26.15
N ILE A 91 -5.77 -27.11 27.34
CA ILE A 91 -7.13 -26.71 27.76
C ILE A 91 -7.45 -25.31 27.24
N SER A 92 -6.47 -24.41 27.26
CA SER A 92 -6.55 -23.06 26.71
C SER A 92 -5.16 -22.60 26.26
N PRO A 93 -5.05 -21.49 25.49
CA PRO A 93 -3.77 -20.89 25.13
C PRO A 93 -2.81 -20.57 26.31
N HIS A 94 -3.31 -20.56 27.55
CA HIS A 94 -2.54 -20.26 28.77
C HIS A 94 -2.60 -21.38 29.83
N LEU A 95 -3.19 -22.55 29.53
CA LEU A 95 -3.35 -23.67 30.47
C LEU A 95 -3.32 -25.04 29.77
N GLY A 96 -2.51 -25.98 30.27
CA GLY A 96 -2.41 -27.35 29.76
C GLY A 96 -1.05 -27.66 29.12
N TYR A 97 -0.95 -28.82 28.48
CA TYR A 97 0.29 -29.34 27.89
C TYR A 97 0.28 -29.27 26.36
N GLU A 98 1.42 -28.88 25.78
CA GLU A 98 1.70 -28.87 24.34
C GLU A 98 2.82 -29.87 24.05
N PRO A 99 2.58 -30.93 23.24
CA PRO A 99 3.65 -31.82 22.79
C PRO A 99 4.57 -31.16 21.74
N VAL A 100 5.73 -31.76 21.53
CA VAL A 100 6.71 -31.32 20.52
C VAL A 100 6.10 -31.19 19.13
N GLY A 101 6.37 -30.07 18.48
CA GLY A 101 5.95 -29.80 17.10
C GLY A 101 4.51 -29.29 16.95
N SER A 102 3.93 -28.76 18.04
CA SER A 102 2.60 -28.11 18.05
C SER A 102 2.59 -26.74 17.34
N ARG A 103 3.76 -26.15 17.07
CA ARG A 103 3.96 -24.82 16.46
C ARG A 103 5.07 -24.87 15.40
N ASN A 104 5.40 -23.72 14.82
CA ASN A 104 6.45 -23.61 13.79
C ASN A 104 7.85 -23.38 14.39
N GLY A 105 8.85 -23.98 13.76
CA GLY A 105 10.25 -23.99 14.20
C GLY A 105 11.07 -22.81 13.69
N VAL A 106 12.38 -22.82 13.97
CA VAL A 106 13.30 -21.76 13.56
C VAL A 106 13.64 -21.82 12.07
N LEU A 107 13.61 -23.02 11.49
CA LEU A 107 13.95 -23.26 10.10
C LEU A 107 12.68 -23.39 9.25
N GLU A 108 12.81 -23.08 7.97
CA GLU A 108 11.77 -23.25 6.96
C GLU A 108 11.28 -24.71 6.94
N ASP A 109 9.98 -24.90 6.81
CA ASP A 109 9.25 -26.19 6.91
C ASP A 109 9.50 -27.04 8.18
N THR A 110 10.14 -26.50 9.22
CA THR A 110 10.23 -27.17 10.53
C THR A 110 9.09 -26.79 11.47
N ARG A 111 8.70 -27.74 12.32
CA ARG A 111 7.92 -27.50 13.54
C ARG A 111 8.85 -27.15 14.70
N ASP A 112 8.28 -26.77 15.84
CA ASP A 112 9.08 -26.52 17.05
C ASP A 112 9.79 -27.79 17.55
N GLY A 113 10.84 -27.58 18.36
CA GLY A 113 11.64 -28.65 18.97
C GLY A 113 11.45 -28.78 20.49
N TYR A 114 10.29 -28.42 21.05
CA TYR A 114 10.09 -28.45 22.51
C TYR A 114 8.68 -28.91 22.91
N GLU A 115 8.58 -29.57 24.06
CA GLU A 115 7.30 -29.74 24.76
C GLU A 115 7.16 -28.69 25.86
N MET A 116 5.93 -28.26 26.16
CA MET A 116 5.69 -27.33 27.27
C MET A 116 4.45 -27.66 28.10
N VAL A 117 4.45 -27.25 29.36
CA VAL A 117 3.24 -27.26 30.20
C VAL A 117 3.01 -25.87 30.80
N LYS A 118 1.76 -25.42 30.72
CA LYS A 118 1.27 -24.10 31.14
C LYS A 118 0.37 -24.24 32.36
N VAL A 119 0.64 -23.45 33.39
CA VAL A 119 -0.19 -23.34 34.60
C VAL A 119 -0.53 -21.86 34.80
N SER A 120 -1.80 -21.51 34.59
CA SER A 120 -2.23 -20.11 34.69
C SER A 120 -2.32 -19.65 36.14
N ARG A 121 -2.12 -18.34 36.33
CA ARG A 121 -2.23 -17.65 37.63
C ARG A 121 -3.59 -17.87 38.28
N ASP A 122 -4.64 -18.01 37.48
CA ASP A 122 -6.03 -18.06 37.94
C ASP A 122 -6.53 -19.50 38.13
N GLU A 123 -5.95 -20.47 37.42
CA GLU A 123 -6.28 -21.89 37.60
C GLU A 123 -5.69 -22.45 38.90
N ILE A 124 -4.44 -22.10 39.24
CA ILE A 124 -3.76 -22.62 40.44
C ILE A 124 -4.43 -22.20 41.76
N GLN A 125 -5.29 -21.18 41.73
CA GLN A 125 -6.05 -20.69 42.89
C GLN A 125 -7.35 -21.47 43.16
N ARG A 126 -7.70 -22.45 42.31
CA ARG A 126 -8.95 -23.22 42.42
C ARG A 126 -8.77 -24.42 43.35
N GLU A 127 -9.85 -24.83 44.04
CA GLU A 127 -9.85 -26.00 44.95
C GLU A 127 -9.44 -27.33 44.28
N SER A 128 -9.59 -27.43 42.95
CA SER A 128 -9.13 -28.56 42.14
C SER A 128 -8.70 -28.06 40.76
N PRO A 129 -7.43 -27.70 40.56
CA PRO A 129 -6.94 -27.15 39.29
C PRO A 129 -6.83 -28.24 38.21
N HIS A 130 -7.09 -27.89 36.95
CA HIS A 130 -6.99 -28.80 35.80
C HIS A 130 -5.54 -28.94 35.32
N ILE A 131 -4.69 -29.49 36.19
CA ILE A 131 -3.29 -29.83 35.90
C ILE A 131 -3.06 -31.34 36.04
N PRO A 132 -2.13 -31.94 35.27
CA PRO A 132 -1.85 -33.38 35.33
C PRO A 132 -1.57 -33.94 36.73
N ARG A 133 -2.04 -35.16 36.98
CA ARG A 133 -2.05 -35.81 38.30
C ARG A 133 -0.68 -36.02 38.92
N ASN A 134 0.39 -36.11 38.11
CA ASN A 134 1.78 -36.22 38.59
C ASN A 134 2.30 -34.95 39.25
N ILE A 135 1.63 -33.80 39.05
CA ILE A 135 1.99 -32.49 39.66
C ILE A 135 0.82 -31.87 40.46
N LYS A 136 -0.25 -32.64 40.71
CA LYS A 136 -1.47 -32.19 41.43
C LYS A 136 -1.48 -32.58 42.92
N ASN A 137 -0.38 -33.09 43.48
CA ASN A 137 -0.28 -33.31 44.93
C ASN A 137 0.01 -31.98 45.66
N SER A 138 -0.23 -31.95 46.98
CA SER A 138 -0.14 -30.73 47.79
C SER A 138 1.26 -30.10 47.85
N THR A 139 2.33 -30.88 47.69
CA THR A 139 3.71 -30.37 47.64
C THR A 139 3.97 -29.66 46.32
N ASP A 140 3.59 -30.29 45.20
CA ASP A 140 3.84 -29.75 43.86
C ASP A 140 2.96 -28.54 43.54
N LEU A 141 1.70 -28.56 44.01
CA LEU A 141 0.84 -27.38 44.02
C LEU A 141 1.50 -26.22 44.75
N LYS A 142 2.11 -26.46 45.92
CA LYS A 142 2.80 -25.42 46.71
C LYS A 142 4.03 -24.85 45.98
N ILE A 143 4.76 -25.67 45.23
CA ILE A 143 5.89 -25.23 44.37
C ILE A 143 5.38 -24.35 43.22
N LEU A 144 4.31 -24.77 42.53
CA LEU A 144 3.68 -24.00 41.45
C LEU A 144 3.10 -22.67 41.95
N GLU A 145 2.38 -22.69 43.08
CA GLU A 145 1.87 -21.48 43.75
C GLU A 145 2.99 -20.50 44.10
N ASN A 146 4.08 -20.98 44.71
CA ASN A 146 5.22 -20.15 45.09
C ASN A 146 5.86 -19.51 43.85
N ALA A 147 6.14 -20.29 42.81
CA ALA A 147 6.76 -19.79 41.58
C ALA A 147 5.87 -18.79 40.83
N ILE A 148 4.57 -19.08 40.68
CA ILE A 148 3.59 -18.15 40.08
C ILE A 148 3.52 -16.85 40.89
N SER A 149 3.42 -16.96 42.22
CA SER A 149 3.34 -15.79 43.11
C SER A 149 4.61 -14.95 43.05
N GLY A 150 5.79 -15.58 43.09
CA GLY A 150 7.08 -14.91 43.06
C GLY A 150 7.33 -14.17 41.76
N ASN A 151 7.06 -14.81 40.61
CA ASN A 151 7.18 -14.14 39.31
C ASN A 151 6.16 -13.00 39.14
N ASN A 152 4.93 -13.17 39.65
CA ASN A 152 3.93 -12.10 39.67
C ASN A 152 4.37 -10.92 40.57
N ILE A 153 5.03 -11.18 41.71
CA ILE A 153 5.61 -10.14 42.58
C ILE A 153 6.75 -9.41 41.87
N MET A 154 7.73 -10.13 41.31
CA MET A 154 8.86 -9.52 40.59
C MET A 154 8.39 -8.66 39.41
N GLY A 155 7.51 -9.21 38.56
CA GLY A 155 6.96 -8.47 37.42
C GLY A 155 6.19 -7.23 37.84
N LYS A 156 5.38 -7.30 38.91
CA LYS A 156 4.67 -6.11 39.42
C LYS A 156 5.57 -5.08 40.11
N ALA A 157 6.69 -5.49 40.71
CA ALA A 157 7.71 -4.57 41.21
C ALA A 157 8.38 -3.81 40.05
N ILE A 158 8.73 -4.49 38.95
CA ILE A 158 9.25 -3.86 37.72
C ILE A 158 8.22 -2.89 37.13
N LEU A 159 6.93 -3.27 37.07
CA LEU A 159 5.88 -2.38 36.59
C LEU A 159 5.71 -1.13 37.48
N ALA A 160 5.76 -1.28 38.80
CA ALA A 160 5.66 -0.14 39.73
C ALA A 160 6.89 0.78 39.67
N ALA A 161 8.08 0.21 39.48
CA ALA A 161 9.32 0.94 39.22
C ALA A 161 9.25 1.71 37.88
N LEU A 162 8.81 1.07 36.80
CA LEU A 162 8.58 1.73 35.51
C LEU A 162 7.51 2.82 35.59
N SER A 163 6.40 2.59 36.30
CA SER A 163 5.37 3.61 36.51
C SER A 163 5.93 4.86 37.17
N THR A 164 6.80 4.71 38.18
CA THR A 164 7.45 5.85 38.84
C THR A 164 8.48 6.52 37.92
N ALA A 165 9.32 5.75 37.22
CA ALA A 165 10.31 6.27 36.28
C ALA A 165 9.66 7.03 35.10
N PHE A 166 8.48 6.60 34.66
CA PHE A 166 7.69 7.17 33.57
C PHE A 166 6.73 8.29 34.03
N GLY A 167 6.76 8.67 35.31
CA GLY A 167 5.95 9.77 35.86
C GLY A 167 4.45 9.45 36.06
N LEU A 168 4.05 8.18 35.98
CA LEU A 168 2.65 7.75 36.06
C LEU A 168 2.11 7.79 37.49
N THR A 169 0.87 8.28 37.60
CA THR A 169 0.16 8.51 38.87
C THR A 169 -1.30 8.03 38.81
N GLY A 170 -1.87 7.70 39.97
CA GLY A 170 -3.25 7.20 40.05
C GLY A 170 -3.49 5.93 39.23
N GLU A 171 -4.61 5.89 38.52
CA GLU A 171 -5.04 4.71 37.74
C GLU A 171 -4.15 4.43 36.52
N SER A 172 -3.41 5.41 36.00
CA SER A 172 -2.54 5.26 34.82
C SER A 172 -1.34 4.32 35.02
N ARG A 173 -0.99 4.01 36.27
CA ARG A 173 0.18 3.21 36.63
C ARG A 173 0.05 1.75 36.16
N PHE A 174 1.08 1.23 35.49
CA PHE A 174 1.07 -0.07 34.82
C PHE A 174 0.69 -1.24 35.76
N GLU A 175 1.11 -1.23 37.03
CA GLU A 175 0.80 -2.27 38.00
C GLU A 175 -0.69 -2.33 38.41
N ASN A 176 -1.46 -1.26 38.17
CA ASN A 176 -2.91 -1.19 38.37
C ASN A 176 -3.70 -1.84 37.22
N LEU A 177 -3.07 -2.09 36.08
CA LEU A 177 -3.60 -2.91 34.97
C LEU A 177 -3.46 -4.42 35.23
N HIS A 178 -2.88 -4.81 36.37
CA HIS A 178 -2.46 -6.18 36.70
C HIS A 178 -2.97 -6.61 38.08
N ARG A 179 -4.25 -6.37 38.43
CA ARG A 179 -4.80 -6.71 39.75
C ARG A 179 -5.03 -8.22 39.89
N ASN A 180 -4.59 -8.79 41.02
CA ASN A 180 -4.65 -10.25 41.24
C ASN A 180 -6.09 -10.81 41.36
N HIS A 181 -7.07 -9.97 41.71
CA HIS A 181 -8.48 -10.35 41.89
C HIS A 181 -9.32 -10.20 40.61
N ARG A 182 -8.69 -9.96 39.47
CA ARG A 182 -9.30 -9.70 38.16
C ARG A 182 -8.73 -10.70 37.16
N PRO A 183 -9.53 -11.29 36.26
CA PRO A 183 -9.08 -12.36 35.37
C PRO A 183 -7.93 -11.88 34.47
N SER A 184 -6.92 -12.73 34.29
CA SER A 184 -5.87 -12.48 33.29
C SER A 184 -5.34 -13.79 32.69
N THR A 185 -5.01 -13.77 31.41
CA THR A 185 -4.27 -14.85 30.73
C THR A 185 -2.80 -15.03 31.19
N SER A 186 -2.41 -14.50 32.36
CA SER A 186 -1.07 -14.66 32.94
C SER A 186 -0.76 -16.12 33.27
N THR A 187 0.43 -16.62 32.88
CA THR A 187 0.75 -18.05 33.00
C THR A 187 2.23 -18.36 33.18
N LEU A 188 2.50 -19.38 33.99
CA LEU A 188 3.80 -20.03 34.12
C LEU A 188 3.91 -21.12 33.05
N SER A 189 4.94 -21.05 32.22
CA SER A 189 5.23 -22.05 31.19
C SER A 189 6.58 -22.70 31.45
N MET A 190 6.58 -24.00 31.72
CA MET A 190 7.79 -24.82 31.77
C MET A 190 8.02 -25.40 30.37
N MET A 191 9.18 -25.16 29.77
CA MET A 191 9.51 -25.59 28.39
C MET A 191 10.75 -26.49 28.35
N HIS A 192 10.61 -27.67 27.77
CA HIS A 192 11.66 -28.68 27.61
C HIS A 192 11.94 -28.88 26.11
N TYR A 193 13.08 -28.35 25.67
CA TYR A 193 13.61 -28.49 24.32
C TYR A 193 14.38 -29.81 24.23
N ILE A 194 14.06 -30.63 23.23
CA ILE A 194 14.57 -32.00 23.10
C ILE A 194 15.77 -32.02 22.13
N PRO A 195 16.79 -32.86 22.37
CA PRO A 195 17.86 -33.11 21.40
C PRO A 195 17.31 -33.42 20.02
N SER A 196 17.87 -32.78 19.00
CA SER A 196 17.37 -32.82 17.62
C SER A 196 18.52 -32.75 16.65
N ASN A 197 18.52 -33.59 15.62
CA ASN A 197 19.51 -33.56 14.55
C ASN A 197 19.04 -32.64 13.42
N PRO A 198 19.62 -31.43 13.24
CA PRO A 198 19.14 -30.46 12.26
C PRO A 198 19.40 -30.87 10.79
N SER A 199 19.97 -32.05 10.54
CA SER A 199 20.10 -32.66 9.21
C SER A 199 19.09 -33.79 8.93
N LYS A 200 18.21 -34.10 9.88
CA LYS A 200 17.24 -35.22 9.81
C LYS A 200 15.87 -34.94 10.41
N ASP A 201 15.82 -34.12 11.46
CA ASP A 201 14.64 -33.98 12.30
C ASP A 201 13.89 -32.70 11.95
N GLY A 202 12.60 -32.81 11.64
CA GLY A 202 11.76 -31.67 11.24
C GLY A 202 11.33 -30.74 12.38
N ASN A 203 11.90 -30.88 13.58
CA ASN A 203 11.45 -30.25 14.82
C ASN A 203 12.62 -29.47 15.46
N VAL A 204 12.69 -28.14 15.27
CA VAL A 204 13.89 -27.33 15.62
C VAL A 204 13.53 -26.00 16.29
N GLY A 205 13.79 -25.90 17.60
CA GLY A 205 13.75 -24.65 18.37
C GLY A 205 12.36 -24.01 18.48
N HIS A 206 12.30 -22.68 18.57
CA HIS A 206 11.07 -21.88 18.49
C HIS A 206 11.31 -20.62 17.65
N GLN A 207 10.40 -20.35 16.71
CA GLN A 207 10.51 -19.31 15.69
C GLN A 207 10.74 -17.86 16.18
N LYS A 208 11.04 -16.95 15.25
CA LYS A 208 11.21 -15.51 15.52
C LYS A 208 9.87 -14.82 15.82
N HIS A 209 9.78 -14.10 16.93
CA HIS A 209 8.54 -13.42 17.37
C HIS A 209 8.83 -12.26 18.35
N THR A 210 7.78 -11.49 18.68
CA THR A 210 7.72 -10.66 19.90
C THR A 210 6.67 -11.24 20.87
N ASP A 211 6.81 -10.93 22.16
CA ASP A 211 5.93 -11.46 23.20
C ASP A 211 4.56 -10.77 23.27
N ILE A 212 3.51 -11.55 23.52
CA ILE A 212 2.14 -11.06 23.79
C ILE A 212 2.04 -10.26 25.10
N SER A 213 2.96 -10.54 26.03
CA SER A 213 2.92 -10.14 27.44
C SER A 213 2.95 -8.63 27.69
N SER A 214 2.76 -8.24 28.95
CA SER A 214 3.30 -6.97 29.45
C SER A 214 4.79 -7.14 29.74
N LEU A 215 5.13 -8.15 30.54
CA LEU A 215 6.50 -8.57 30.83
C LEU A 215 6.60 -10.10 30.74
N THR A 216 7.73 -10.61 30.29
CA THR A 216 8.09 -12.03 30.42
C THR A 216 9.29 -12.13 31.35
N VAL A 217 9.16 -12.91 32.43
CA VAL A 217 10.25 -13.26 33.34
C VAL A 217 10.75 -14.64 32.94
N LEU A 218 11.98 -14.73 32.42
CA LEU A 218 12.59 -15.96 31.91
C LEU A 218 13.75 -16.39 32.80
N PHE A 219 13.66 -17.62 33.31
CA PHE A 219 14.76 -18.33 33.95
C PHE A 219 15.25 -19.47 33.06
N THR A 220 16.57 -19.55 32.87
CA THR A 220 17.23 -20.67 32.20
C THR A 220 18.70 -20.70 32.58
N GLU A 221 19.26 -21.90 32.74
CA GLU A 221 20.69 -22.11 32.99
C GLU A 221 21.46 -22.45 31.70
N GLN A 222 20.77 -22.54 30.55
CA GLN A 222 21.29 -23.06 29.29
C GLN A 222 21.09 -22.10 28.10
N TRP A 223 22.15 -21.97 27.29
CA TRP A 223 22.18 -21.14 26.09
C TRP A 223 21.08 -21.53 25.10
N GLY A 224 20.59 -20.56 24.32
CA GLY A 224 19.64 -20.83 23.23
C GLY A 224 18.74 -19.67 22.84
N LEU A 225 18.47 -18.74 23.76
CA LEU A 225 17.81 -17.48 23.43
C LEU A 225 18.71 -16.64 22.51
N GLN A 226 18.15 -16.17 21.40
CA GLN A 226 18.75 -15.15 20.55
C GLN A 226 17.79 -13.96 20.39
N ILE A 227 18.32 -12.74 20.52
CA ILE A 227 17.56 -11.50 20.36
C ILE A 227 18.12 -10.65 19.22
N ARG A 228 17.29 -9.78 18.64
CA ARG A 228 17.65 -8.80 17.63
C ARG A 228 16.95 -7.46 17.95
N PRO A 229 17.60 -6.59 18.73
CA PRO A 229 17.03 -5.30 19.12
C PRO A 229 16.75 -4.36 17.93
N PRO A 230 15.95 -3.30 18.14
CA PRO A 230 15.74 -2.24 17.16
C PRO A 230 17.03 -1.72 16.54
N GLY A 231 16.97 -1.37 15.25
CA GLY A 231 18.14 -0.92 14.47
C GLY A 231 19.14 -2.00 14.07
N THR A 232 19.13 -3.20 14.66
CA THR A 232 20.08 -4.28 14.35
C THR A 232 19.58 -5.25 13.28
N LYS A 233 20.51 -5.86 12.52
CA LYS A 233 20.20 -6.86 11.47
C LYS A 233 20.64 -8.29 11.83
N GLU A 234 21.64 -8.46 12.70
CA GLU A 234 22.18 -9.75 13.15
C GLU A 234 21.50 -10.19 14.46
N PHE A 235 21.21 -11.48 14.62
CA PHE A 235 20.75 -12.04 15.91
C PHE A 235 21.95 -12.34 16.81
N GLY A 236 21.90 -11.90 18.07
CA GLY A 236 22.89 -12.24 19.09
C GLY A 236 22.35 -13.18 20.15
N PHE A 237 23.19 -14.10 20.64
CA PHE A 237 22.85 -14.99 21.77
C PHE A 237 22.79 -14.22 23.09
N VAL A 238 21.88 -14.58 23.98
CA VAL A 238 21.85 -14.11 25.37
C VAL A 238 22.55 -15.13 26.26
N GLU A 239 23.50 -14.67 27.07
CA GLU A 239 24.23 -15.48 28.05
C GLU A 239 23.31 -15.84 29.25
N PRO A 240 23.18 -17.11 29.64
CA PRO A 240 22.53 -17.50 30.90
C PRO A 240 23.41 -17.09 32.09
N LYS A 241 22.88 -16.26 32.99
CA LYS A 241 23.62 -15.76 34.17
C LYS A 241 23.03 -16.31 35.46
N LYS A 242 23.87 -16.95 36.26
CA LYS A 242 23.44 -17.58 37.52
C LYS A 242 22.92 -16.52 38.51
N GLY A 243 21.73 -16.78 39.07
CA GLY A 243 21.07 -15.87 40.02
C GLY A 243 20.51 -14.60 39.39
N GLN A 244 20.41 -14.53 38.05
CA GLN A 244 19.74 -13.43 37.35
C GLN A 244 18.59 -13.98 36.48
N ALA A 245 17.46 -13.28 36.46
CA ALA A 245 16.40 -13.53 35.48
C ALA A 245 16.65 -12.71 34.20
N ILE A 246 16.17 -13.20 33.06
CA ILE A 246 16.08 -12.42 31.83
C ILE A 246 14.67 -11.82 31.76
N ILE A 247 14.56 -10.51 31.59
CA ILE A 247 13.29 -9.81 31.44
C ILE A 247 13.14 -9.36 29.99
N ASN A 248 11.97 -9.62 29.40
CA ASN A 248 11.54 -9.09 28.11
C ASN A 248 10.31 -8.18 28.29
N VAL A 249 10.28 -7.05 27.59
CA VAL A 249 9.10 -6.21 27.40
C VAL A 249 8.27 -6.80 26.24
N GLY A 250 7.00 -7.08 26.51
CA GLY A 250 6.07 -7.55 25.48
C GLY A 250 5.16 -6.45 24.95
N ASP A 251 4.37 -6.80 23.93
CA ASP A 251 3.52 -5.88 23.17
C ASP A 251 2.54 -5.11 24.05
N SER A 252 1.92 -5.76 25.05
CA SER A 252 0.91 -5.11 25.91
C SER A 252 1.50 -3.97 26.75
N LEU A 253 2.76 -4.09 27.20
CA LEU A 253 3.43 -3.00 27.93
C LEU A 253 3.96 -1.93 26.97
N ARG A 254 4.40 -2.31 25.77
CA ARG A 254 4.67 -1.35 24.69
C ARG A 254 3.43 -0.50 24.41
N PHE A 255 2.26 -1.10 24.20
CA PHE A 255 1.00 -0.35 23.98
C PHE A 255 0.64 0.51 25.19
N ALA A 256 0.73 -0.03 26.42
CA ALA A 256 0.47 0.74 27.65
C ALA A 256 1.39 1.97 27.79
N SER A 257 2.62 1.90 27.30
CA SER A 257 3.60 2.99 27.30
C SER A 257 3.42 4.03 26.17
N GLY A 258 2.31 3.98 25.42
CA GLY A 258 2.13 4.82 24.22
C GLY A 258 3.16 4.51 23.15
N HIS A 259 3.46 3.21 22.97
CA HIS A 259 4.43 2.65 22.02
C HIS A 259 5.90 3.04 22.28
N THR A 260 6.18 3.71 23.41
CA THR A 260 7.50 4.22 23.82
C THR A 260 8.51 3.12 24.16
N PHE A 261 8.06 1.98 24.72
CA PHE A 261 8.95 0.86 25.05
C PHE A 261 9.03 -0.15 23.90
N GLN A 262 10.18 -0.82 23.76
CA GLN A 262 10.45 -1.74 22.66
C GLN A 262 9.98 -3.15 22.99
N SER A 263 9.16 -3.74 22.10
CA SER A 263 8.84 -5.18 22.13
C SER A 263 9.81 -5.89 21.18
N CYS A 264 10.78 -6.62 21.72
CA CYS A 264 11.99 -7.00 20.98
C CYS A 264 11.87 -8.38 20.29
N ILE A 265 12.33 -8.43 19.04
CA ILE A 265 12.24 -9.64 18.20
C ILE A 265 13.29 -10.66 18.65
N HIS A 266 12.84 -11.83 19.06
CA HIS A 266 13.68 -12.89 19.58
C HIS A 266 13.26 -14.27 19.07
N ARG A 267 14.12 -15.28 19.24
CA ARG A 267 13.91 -16.69 18.87
C ARG A 267 14.66 -17.61 19.82
N VAL A 268 14.32 -18.89 19.87
CA VAL A 268 15.08 -19.89 20.64
C VAL A 268 15.64 -20.96 19.72
N VAL A 269 16.96 -21.12 19.70
CA VAL A 269 17.68 -22.15 18.95
C VAL A 269 18.39 -23.12 19.91
N PRO A 270 18.58 -24.40 19.54
CA PRO A 270 19.53 -25.26 20.23
C PRO A 270 20.94 -24.66 20.10
N TYR A 271 21.64 -24.45 21.23
CA TYR A 271 23.03 -24.00 21.21
C TYR A 271 23.95 -25.20 20.97
N ASP A 272 23.82 -26.23 21.81
CA ASP A 272 24.13 -27.61 21.44
C ASP A 272 22.83 -28.29 20.99
N TYR A 273 22.93 -29.21 20.04
CA TYR A 273 21.80 -29.96 19.47
C TYR A 273 21.61 -31.35 20.12
N SER A 274 22.58 -31.78 20.93
CA SER A 274 22.57 -33.04 21.68
C SER A 274 22.09 -32.88 23.14
N GLU A 275 21.96 -31.64 23.63
CA GLU A 275 21.50 -31.36 25.00
C GLU A 275 19.97 -31.26 25.11
N HIS A 276 19.42 -31.81 26.19
CA HIS A 276 18.10 -31.43 26.67
C HIS A 276 18.17 -30.05 27.31
N ARG A 277 17.37 -29.09 26.83
CA ARG A 277 17.39 -27.71 27.33
C ARG A 277 16.11 -27.34 28.08
N TYR A 278 16.27 -26.84 29.30
CA TYR A 278 15.16 -26.46 30.18
C TYR A 278 15.09 -24.94 30.38
N SER A 279 13.88 -24.38 30.29
CA SER A 279 13.63 -22.97 30.63
C SER A 279 12.21 -22.73 31.13
N VAL A 280 12.08 -21.89 32.15
CA VAL A 280 10.81 -21.48 32.76
C VAL A 280 10.55 -20.02 32.37
N ALA A 281 9.40 -19.76 31.75
CA ALA A 281 8.94 -18.40 31.46
C ALA A 281 7.63 -18.12 32.21
N TYR A 282 7.56 -17.01 32.94
CA TYR A 282 6.31 -16.47 33.45
C TYR A 282 5.88 -15.27 32.59
N PHE A 283 4.77 -15.42 31.89
CA PHE A 283 4.18 -14.37 31.07
C PHE A 283 3.20 -13.56 31.93
N LEU A 284 3.63 -12.38 32.39
CA LEU A 284 2.77 -11.44 33.10
C LEU A 284 1.96 -10.64 32.08
N ARG A 285 0.63 -10.71 32.18
CA ARG A 285 -0.32 -10.07 31.27
C ARG A 285 -1.27 -9.17 32.04
N ALA A 286 -1.68 -8.08 31.42
CA ALA A 286 -2.72 -7.22 31.97
C ALA A 286 -4.06 -7.96 32.05
N GLU A 287 -4.97 -7.46 32.86
CA GLU A 287 -6.33 -7.99 33.00
C GLU A 287 -7.01 -8.16 31.65
N ASP A 288 -7.83 -9.21 31.49
CA ASP A 288 -8.40 -9.60 30.19
C ASP A 288 -9.18 -8.45 29.50
N GLU A 289 -9.78 -7.56 30.30
CA GLU A 289 -10.54 -6.37 29.87
C GLU A 289 -9.71 -5.07 29.76
N THR A 290 -8.40 -5.09 30.01
CA THR A 290 -7.55 -3.90 29.84
C THR A 290 -7.48 -3.55 28.36
N MET A 291 -8.01 -2.38 27.99
CA MET A 291 -7.98 -1.88 26.62
C MET A 291 -6.62 -1.26 26.29
N PHE A 292 -6.08 -1.60 25.14
CA PHE A 292 -4.86 -1.05 24.55
C PHE A 292 -5.16 -0.53 23.14
N GLN A 293 -4.34 0.39 22.64
CA GLN A 293 -4.27 0.67 21.21
C GLN A 293 -3.10 -0.09 20.62
N ASP A 294 -3.32 -0.92 19.59
CA ASP A 294 -2.27 -1.75 19.00
C ASP A 294 -1.40 -1.02 17.96
N SER A 295 -0.52 -1.75 17.27
CA SER A 295 0.35 -1.17 16.22
C SER A 295 -0.40 -0.80 14.92
N GLU A 296 -1.69 -1.12 14.81
CA GLU A 296 -2.60 -0.79 13.70
C GLU A 296 -3.63 0.28 14.12
N GLY A 297 -3.44 0.89 15.30
CA GLY A 297 -4.35 1.89 15.85
C GLY A 297 -5.67 1.32 16.38
N ARG A 298 -5.86 -0.01 16.39
CA ARG A 298 -7.09 -0.66 16.86
C ARG A 298 -7.15 -0.64 18.38
N TYR A 299 -8.30 -0.27 18.95
CA TYR A 299 -8.58 -0.56 20.36
C TYR A 299 -8.91 -2.04 20.53
N VAL A 300 -8.06 -2.75 21.26
CA VAL A 300 -8.16 -4.20 21.54
C VAL A 300 -7.96 -4.44 23.04
N THR A 301 -8.69 -5.40 23.61
CA THR A 301 -8.42 -5.83 24.98
C THR A 301 -7.17 -6.69 25.06
N SER A 302 -6.52 -6.73 26.23
CA SER A 302 -5.45 -7.68 26.59
C SER A 302 -5.79 -9.11 26.14
N ARG A 303 -7.05 -9.52 26.36
CA ARG A 303 -7.54 -10.84 25.96
C ARG A 303 -7.68 -11.01 24.45
N GLN A 304 -8.22 -10.01 23.75
CA GLN A 304 -8.38 -10.05 22.29
C GLN A 304 -7.01 -10.11 21.59
N TRP A 305 -6.06 -9.26 21.99
CA TRP A 305 -4.69 -9.28 21.45
C TRP A 305 -4.01 -10.64 21.69
N HIS A 306 -4.15 -11.17 22.90
CA HIS A 306 -3.62 -12.49 23.26
C HIS A 306 -4.21 -13.62 22.41
N ASP A 307 -5.54 -13.70 22.28
CA ASP A 307 -6.19 -14.78 21.53
C ASP A 307 -5.94 -14.64 20.01
N GLU A 308 -5.98 -13.42 19.44
CA GLU A 308 -5.63 -13.17 18.03
C GLU A 308 -4.18 -13.59 17.71
N LYS A 309 -3.22 -13.14 18.51
CA LYS A 309 -1.79 -13.39 18.26
C LYS A 309 -1.38 -14.83 18.60
N PHE A 310 -2.01 -15.46 19.59
CA PHE A 310 -1.78 -16.89 19.86
C PHE A 310 -2.28 -17.77 18.72
N MET A 311 -3.47 -17.48 18.15
CA MET A 311 -3.97 -18.23 17.00
C MET A 311 -3.09 -18.02 15.77
N ALA A 312 -2.51 -16.83 15.58
CA ALA A 312 -1.48 -16.63 14.56
C ALA A 312 -0.28 -17.58 14.77
N PHE A 313 0.25 -17.73 15.98
CA PHE A 313 1.38 -18.65 16.24
C PHE A 313 1.07 -20.15 16.03
N LEU A 314 -0.20 -20.57 16.04
CA LEU A 314 -0.61 -21.94 15.72
C LEU A 314 -0.88 -22.16 14.21
N ALA A 315 -1.06 -21.09 13.45
CA ALA A 315 -1.36 -21.18 12.02
C ALA A 315 -0.13 -21.66 11.20
N SER A 316 -0.34 -22.08 9.95
CA SER A 316 0.75 -22.61 9.12
C SER A 316 1.83 -21.54 8.82
N PRO A 317 3.04 -21.92 8.36
CA PRO A 317 4.04 -20.93 7.93
C PRO A 317 3.50 -19.96 6.87
N ALA A 318 2.60 -20.41 6.01
CA ALA A 318 1.89 -19.60 5.02
C ALA A 318 0.91 -18.62 5.69
N ASP A 319 0.01 -19.10 6.55
CA ASP A 319 -0.93 -18.25 7.31
C ASP A 319 -0.20 -17.20 8.18
N GLN A 320 0.98 -17.55 8.70
CA GLN A 320 1.83 -16.65 9.48
C GLN A 320 2.54 -15.64 8.60
N ALA A 321 3.02 -16.04 7.42
CA ALA A 321 3.40 -15.07 6.41
C ALA A 321 2.20 -14.15 6.07
N ALA A 322 0.96 -14.67 6.01
CA ALA A 322 -0.28 -13.95 5.69
C ALA A 322 -0.82 -13.03 6.80
N ALA A 323 -0.25 -13.09 8.01
CA ALA A 323 -0.54 -12.12 9.05
C ALA A 323 0.02 -10.72 8.70
N PRO A 324 -0.63 -9.64 9.16
CA PRO A 324 -0.02 -8.31 9.15
C PRO A 324 1.35 -8.36 9.81
N SER A 325 2.34 -7.65 9.25
CA SER A 325 3.68 -7.57 9.85
C SER A 325 3.62 -7.00 11.27
N SER A 326 2.69 -6.09 11.54
CA SER A 326 2.29 -5.62 12.88
C SER A 326 1.95 -6.72 13.89
N LEU A 327 1.32 -7.82 13.48
CA LEU A 327 0.87 -8.90 14.38
C LEU A 327 2.02 -9.83 14.81
N LEU A 328 3.09 -9.95 14.00
CA LEU A 328 4.22 -10.87 14.26
C LEU A 328 5.59 -10.19 14.47
N LEU A 329 5.80 -8.99 13.91
CA LEU A 329 7.13 -8.34 13.74
C LEU A 329 7.15 -6.81 13.93
N GLY A 330 6.00 -6.13 13.90
CA GLY A 330 5.87 -4.67 13.93
C GLY A 330 5.88 -3.99 12.53
N ALA A 331 4.89 -3.10 12.34
CA ALA A 331 4.77 -2.05 11.30
C ALA A 331 4.69 -2.43 9.80
N HIS A 332 4.02 -1.55 9.04
CA HIS A 332 4.01 -1.49 7.56
C HIS A 332 5.34 -0.92 7.02
N LYS A 333 5.57 -0.98 5.70
CA LYS A 333 6.82 -0.52 5.05
C LYS A 333 6.59 0.07 3.66
N ARG A 334 7.50 0.97 3.26
CA ARG A 334 7.70 1.47 1.89
C ARG A 334 7.70 0.37 0.83
N ASN A 335 7.04 0.60 -0.31
CA ASN A 335 6.98 -0.35 -1.44
C ASN A 335 7.11 0.33 -2.82
N LEU A 336 8.25 0.97 -3.10
CA LEU A 336 8.50 1.62 -4.39
C LEU A 336 8.88 0.60 -5.48
N ALA A 337 8.48 0.90 -6.72
CA ALA A 337 8.75 0.09 -7.90
C ALA A 337 10.22 -0.38 -7.99
N GLY A 338 10.39 -1.70 -8.13
CA GLY A 338 11.67 -2.37 -8.32
C GLY A 338 12.59 -2.46 -7.09
N GLU A 339 12.15 -2.05 -5.91
CA GLU A 339 12.98 -2.18 -4.69
C GLU A 339 12.84 -3.53 -3.99
N SER A 340 11.73 -4.24 -4.22
CA SER A 340 11.43 -5.52 -3.59
C SER A 340 10.51 -6.38 -4.45
N ASP A 341 10.64 -7.69 -4.31
CA ASP A 341 9.72 -8.70 -4.84
C ASP A 341 8.77 -9.25 -3.76
N THR A 342 8.85 -8.73 -2.53
CA THR A 342 8.14 -9.29 -1.36
C THR A 342 6.63 -9.19 -1.50
N VAL A 343 6.07 -8.02 -1.85
CA VAL A 343 4.61 -7.86 -2.03
C VAL A 343 4.06 -8.73 -3.19
N PRO A 344 4.69 -8.81 -4.38
CA PRO A 344 4.16 -9.66 -5.45
C PRO A 344 4.32 -11.17 -5.15
N LYS A 345 5.44 -11.61 -4.55
CA LYS A 345 5.59 -13.00 -4.06
C LYS A 345 4.52 -13.36 -3.04
N TRP A 346 4.40 -12.55 -2.00
CA TRP A 346 3.35 -12.66 -0.98
C TRP A 346 1.96 -12.73 -1.61
N THR A 347 1.68 -11.89 -2.61
CA THR A 347 0.37 -11.87 -3.26
C THR A 347 0.09 -13.16 -4.04
N ALA A 348 1.08 -13.71 -4.75
CA ALA A 348 0.97 -15.03 -5.36
C ALA A 348 0.85 -16.16 -4.31
N GLU A 349 1.57 -16.08 -3.19
CA GLU A 349 1.50 -17.05 -2.09
C GLU A 349 0.08 -17.17 -1.53
N ARG A 350 -0.61 -16.07 -1.19
CA ARG A 350 -1.99 -16.19 -0.66
C ARG A 350 -2.99 -16.63 -1.72
N TRP A 351 -2.75 -16.33 -3.00
CA TRP A 351 -3.58 -16.87 -4.06
C TRP A 351 -3.36 -18.39 -4.21
N ALA A 352 -2.14 -18.91 -4.03
CA ALA A 352 -1.90 -20.35 -3.98
C ALA A 352 -2.55 -21.00 -2.74
N GLU A 353 -2.49 -20.35 -1.55
CA GLU A 353 -3.19 -20.78 -0.34
C GLU A 353 -4.71 -20.93 -0.56
N HIS A 354 -5.31 -20.02 -1.35
CA HIS A 354 -6.74 -20.03 -1.68
C HIS A 354 -7.07 -20.89 -2.92
N GLY A 355 -6.12 -21.69 -3.43
CA GLY A 355 -6.33 -22.67 -4.50
C GLY A 355 -6.27 -22.14 -5.93
N PHE A 356 -5.84 -20.90 -6.15
CA PHE A 356 -5.59 -20.37 -7.49
C PHE A 356 -4.27 -20.91 -8.08
N ASN A 357 -4.17 -21.00 -9.41
CA ASN A 357 -2.91 -21.32 -10.07
C ASN A 357 -2.10 -20.03 -10.27
N THR A 358 -0.89 -19.95 -9.72
CA THR A 358 -0.15 -18.68 -9.57
C THR A 358 1.26 -18.69 -10.15
N ARG A 359 1.70 -17.53 -10.67
CA ARG A 359 3.06 -17.29 -11.16
C ARG A 359 3.49 -15.84 -10.94
N ILE A 360 4.78 -15.56 -11.13
CA ILE A 360 5.34 -14.19 -11.14
C ILE A 360 5.84 -13.86 -12.54
N ASP A 361 5.15 -12.95 -13.24
CA ASP A 361 5.58 -12.46 -14.55
C ASP A 361 6.52 -11.26 -14.35
N SER A 362 7.79 -11.40 -14.75
CA SER A 362 8.84 -10.41 -14.46
C SER A 362 9.32 -9.67 -15.71
N TYR A 363 9.65 -8.39 -15.52
CA TYR A 363 10.17 -7.48 -16.54
C TYR A 363 11.36 -6.70 -15.97
N HIS A 364 12.38 -6.49 -16.78
CA HIS A 364 13.61 -5.80 -16.42
C HIS A 364 13.55 -4.39 -17.02
N VAL A 365 12.93 -3.44 -16.33
CA VAL A 365 12.60 -2.11 -16.88
C VAL A 365 13.60 -1.03 -16.49
N HIS A 366 13.69 0.04 -17.25
CA HIS A 366 14.35 1.28 -16.85
C HIS A 366 13.53 2.02 -15.78
N LEU A 367 14.12 2.32 -14.63
CA LEU A 367 13.58 3.20 -13.59
C LEU A 367 14.63 4.25 -13.22
N ASP A 368 14.23 5.30 -12.51
CA ASP A 368 15.17 6.22 -11.86
C ASP A 368 14.79 6.54 -10.41
N TYR A 369 15.80 6.93 -9.63
CA TYR A 369 15.68 7.19 -8.20
C TYR A 369 16.47 8.45 -7.83
N PRO A 370 16.00 9.28 -6.89
CA PRO A 370 16.69 10.50 -6.50
C PRO A 370 18.02 10.20 -5.79
N VAL A 371 19.03 11.01 -6.08
CA VAL A 371 20.35 11.00 -5.42
C VAL A 371 20.57 12.28 -4.62
N HIS A 372 20.14 13.40 -5.18
CA HIS A 372 20.21 14.71 -4.53
C HIS A 372 19.14 15.65 -5.11
N GLN A 373 18.50 16.40 -4.23
CA GLN A 373 17.54 17.44 -4.56
C GLN A 373 17.79 18.65 -3.64
N SER A 374 17.70 19.87 -4.19
CA SER A 374 17.72 21.10 -3.39
C SER A 374 17.10 22.28 -4.15
N ILE A 375 16.53 23.23 -3.40
CA ILE A 375 16.03 24.52 -3.90
C ILE A 375 16.59 25.65 -3.01
N GLU A 376 16.99 26.76 -3.63
CA GLU A 376 17.41 28.00 -2.97
C GLU A 376 16.80 29.20 -3.71
N LEU A 377 16.02 30.02 -3.01
CA LEU A 377 15.50 31.30 -3.49
C LEU A 377 16.35 32.43 -2.94
N LYS A 378 17.03 33.19 -3.80
CA LYS A 378 17.88 34.32 -3.43
C LYS A 378 17.22 35.65 -3.81
N TYR A 379 16.88 36.45 -2.81
CA TYR A 379 16.22 37.73 -2.97
C TYR A 379 17.20 38.84 -3.40
N ALA A 380 16.67 39.90 -4.01
CA ALA A 380 17.48 41.05 -4.49
C ALA A 380 18.20 41.82 -3.37
N ASN A 381 17.71 41.75 -2.13
CA ASN A 381 18.37 42.30 -0.93
C ASN A 381 19.53 41.43 -0.40
N GLY A 382 19.77 40.26 -1.01
CA GLY A 382 20.82 39.32 -0.64
C GLY A 382 20.43 38.22 0.36
N SER A 383 19.20 38.22 0.90
CA SER A 383 18.73 37.10 1.74
C SER A 383 18.45 35.84 0.92
N THR A 384 18.40 34.69 1.59
CA THR A 384 18.13 33.38 0.97
C THR A 384 17.07 32.62 1.75
N TYR A 385 16.06 32.09 1.05
CA TYR A 385 15.13 31.10 1.56
C TYR A 385 15.47 29.72 0.96
N LYS A 386 15.30 28.65 1.75
CA LYS A 386 15.54 27.27 1.35
C LYS A 386 14.41 26.38 1.85
N PRO A 387 13.57 25.83 0.95
CA PRO A 387 12.73 24.68 1.25
C PRO A 387 13.52 23.55 1.90
N THR A 388 12.91 22.81 2.82
CA THR A 388 13.45 21.54 3.33
C THR A 388 13.28 20.43 2.29
N LEU A 389 12.22 20.50 1.47
CA LEU A 389 11.76 19.45 0.57
C LEU A 389 11.36 18.17 1.34
N GLU A 390 10.90 18.34 2.58
CA GLU A 390 10.49 17.26 3.47
C GLU A 390 9.09 17.48 4.03
N GLU A 391 8.35 16.37 4.16
CA GLU A 391 7.05 16.33 4.81
C GLU A 391 7.21 16.15 6.33
N GLU A 392 6.39 16.88 7.09
CA GLU A 392 6.31 16.86 8.54
C GLU A 392 6.03 15.45 9.10
N ILE A 393 6.74 15.09 10.18
CA ILE A 393 6.55 13.81 10.88
C ILE A 393 5.48 13.98 11.95
N SER A 394 4.49 13.09 11.95
CA SER A 394 3.46 12.94 12.97
C SER A 394 3.76 11.77 13.89
N GLU A 395 3.56 11.94 15.19
CA GLU A 395 3.57 10.83 16.15
C GLU A 395 2.29 9.97 16.05
N GLU A 396 1.15 10.55 15.63
CA GLU A 396 -0.09 9.82 15.42
C GLU A 396 -0.04 8.92 14.17
N ASP A 397 0.56 9.42 13.09
CA ASP A 397 0.85 8.65 11.88
C ASP A 397 2.32 8.26 11.80
N GLY A 398 2.68 7.20 12.53
CA GLY A 398 4.04 6.64 12.57
C GLY A 398 4.59 6.18 11.21
N THR A 399 3.82 6.20 10.12
CA THR A 399 4.35 5.95 8.77
C THR A 399 5.16 7.14 8.23
N THR A 400 4.81 8.36 8.63
CA THR A 400 5.48 9.61 8.25
C THR A 400 6.94 9.68 8.72
N GLY A 401 7.25 8.94 9.80
CA GLY A 401 8.57 8.80 10.39
C GLY A 401 9.42 7.63 9.89
N ASP A 402 9.05 6.93 8.81
CA ASP A 402 9.90 5.84 8.26
C ASP A 402 11.29 6.42 7.89
N PRO A 403 12.40 5.91 8.48
CA PRO A 403 13.75 6.40 8.18
C PRO A 403 14.20 6.11 6.74
N ASN A 404 13.41 5.33 5.99
CA ASN A 404 13.57 5.07 4.56
C ASN A 404 12.56 5.87 3.72
N ARG A 405 11.94 6.94 4.26
CA ARG A 405 11.04 7.81 3.48
C ARG A 405 11.70 8.33 2.19
N ILE A 406 10.91 8.45 1.13
CA ILE A 406 11.41 8.86 -0.18
C ILE A 406 11.37 10.40 -0.23
N PRO A 407 12.47 11.09 -0.60
CA PRO A 407 12.48 12.55 -0.67
C PRO A 407 11.53 13.09 -1.76
N ALA A 408 11.31 14.40 -1.77
CA ALA A 408 10.59 15.10 -2.84
C ALA A 408 11.28 14.90 -4.20
N PHE A 409 10.65 14.19 -5.14
CA PHE A 409 11.18 14.01 -6.49
C PHE A 409 10.08 13.73 -7.53
N HIS A 410 10.43 13.94 -8.80
CA HIS A 410 9.68 13.40 -9.93
C HIS A 410 10.45 12.25 -10.59
N GLY A 411 9.77 11.14 -10.88
CA GLY A 411 10.36 10.04 -11.66
C GLY A 411 10.47 10.41 -13.14
N TYR A 412 11.55 9.98 -13.79
CA TYR A 412 11.98 10.37 -15.15
C TYR A 412 12.27 11.87 -15.31
N SER A 413 12.68 12.54 -14.23
CA SER A 413 13.04 13.96 -14.23
C SER A 413 14.46 14.17 -14.78
N GLY A 414 14.68 15.29 -15.48
CA GLY A 414 16.01 15.63 -15.99
C GLY A 414 17.03 15.76 -14.84
N SER A 415 18.23 15.25 -15.06
CA SER A 415 19.34 15.41 -14.11
C SER A 415 20.15 16.64 -14.46
N GLY A 416 20.22 17.62 -13.54
CA GLY A 416 20.95 18.85 -13.75
C GLY A 416 20.63 19.94 -12.72
N ASN A 417 21.31 21.07 -12.90
CA ASN A 417 21.17 22.26 -12.07
C ASN A 417 20.67 23.41 -12.93
N ALA A 418 19.74 24.21 -12.40
CA ALA A 418 19.23 25.42 -13.05
C ALA A 418 19.27 26.58 -12.04
N SER A 419 19.64 27.79 -12.49
CA SER A 419 19.63 28.99 -11.67
C SER A 419 19.26 30.19 -12.54
N ALA A 420 18.09 30.79 -12.27
CA ALA A 420 17.52 31.87 -13.07
C ALA A 420 16.42 32.63 -12.31
N GLN A 421 15.90 33.70 -12.92
CA GLN A 421 14.55 34.16 -12.59
C GLN A 421 13.53 33.07 -12.93
N TYR A 422 12.40 33.07 -12.26
CA TYR A 422 11.28 32.16 -12.52
C TYR A 422 10.00 32.91 -12.91
N VAL A 423 9.05 32.18 -13.46
CA VAL A 423 7.74 32.67 -13.91
C VAL A 423 6.68 31.72 -13.36
N TYR A 424 5.59 32.26 -12.82
CA TYR A 424 4.41 31.49 -12.49
C TYR A 424 3.60 31.21 -13.76
N VAL A 425 3.33 29.94 -14.03
CA VAL A 425 2.75 29.45 -15.29
C VAL A 425 1.37 28.80 -15.11
N GLY A 426 0.66 29.15 -14.03
CA GLY A 426 -0.69 28.67 -13.76
C GLY A 426 -0.74 27.14 -13.62
N ARG A 427 -1.42 26.47 -14.56
CA ARG A 427 -1.52 25.01 -14.61
C ARG A 427 -0.47 24.38 -15.55
N GLY A 428 0.38 25.15 -16.21
CA GLY A 428 1.36 24.64 -17.18
C GLY A 428 0.71 24.00 -18.42
N SER A 429 -0.52 24.39 -18.75
CA SER A 429 -1.15 24.04 -20.04
C SER A 429 -0.49 24.83 -21.18
N GLN A 430 -0.58 24.33 -22.41
CA GLN A 430 0.07 24.96 -23.57
C GLN A 430 -0.41 26.41 -23.76
N GLU A 431 -1.70 26.64 -23.47
CA GLU A 431 -2.37 27.93 -23.52
C GLU A 431 -1.95 28.87 -22.38
N ASP A 432 -1.53 28.36 -21.21
CA ASP A 432 -0.95 29.19 -20.15
C ASP A 432 0.38 29.81 -20.61
N PHE A 433 1.27 28.98 -21.18
CA PHE A 433 2.55 29.45 -21.72
C PHE A 433 2.35 30.37 -22.94
N GLN A 434 1.43 30.03 -23.85
CA GLN A 434 1.12 30.87 -25.00
C GLN A 434 0.50 32.21 -24.58
N ARG A 435 -0.33 32.24 -23.53
CA ARG A 435 -0.88 33.49 -22.97
C ARG A 435 0.23 34.38 -22.39
N LEU A 436 1.19 33.80 -21.65
CA LEU A 436 2.35 34.54 -21.16
C LEU A 436 3.22 35.12 -22.29
N VAL A 437 3.46 34.36 -23.36
CA VAL A 437 4.16 34.88 -24.57
C VAL A 437 3.37 35.99 -25.26
N THR A 438 2.03 35.89 -25.28
CA THR A 438 1.14 36.93 -25.84
C THR A 438 1.13 38.21 -24.98
N LEU A 439 1.53 38.11 -23.70
CA LEU A 439 1.75 39.21 -22.77
C LEU A 439 3.23 39.67 -22.72
N ASP A 440 4.04 39.32 -23.73
CA ASP A 440 5.49 39.63 -23.84
C ASP A 440 6.36 39.14 -22.66
N ILE A 441 5.88 38.16 -21.88
CA ILE A 441 6.68 37.55 -20.82
C ILE A 441 7.67 36.57 -21.45
N LYS A 442 8.95 36.98 -21.47
CA LYS A 442 10.05 36.12 -21.89
C LYS A 442 10.18 34.89 -20.99
N LEU A 443 9.83 33.72 -21.50
CA LEU A 443 9.96 32.43 -20.81
C LEU A 443 11.37 31.83 -20.93
N SER A 444 11.99 31.93 -22.11
CA SER A 444 13.25 31.23 -22.40
C SER A 444 14.39 31.65 -21.46
N GLY A 445 15.08 30.63 -20.90
CA GLY A 445 16.15 30.78 -19.92
C GLY A 445 15.69 30.93 -18.45
N LYS A 446 14.40 30.78 -18.16
CA LYS A 446 13.83 30.87 -16.81
C LYS A 446 13.41 29.51 -16.25
N ILE A 447 13.05 29.46 -14.96
CA ILE A 447 12.42 28.29 -14.32
C ILE A 447 10.90 28.46 -14.29
N ALA A 448 10.14 27.39 -14.54
CA ALA A 448 8.68 27.40 -14.41
C ALA A 448 8.26 27.11 -12.96
N LEU A 449 7.26 27.83 -12.44
CA LEU A 449 6.55 27.51 -11.20
C LEU A 449 5.09 27.23 -11.54
N ALA A 450 4.61 26.00 -11.31
CA ALA A 450 3.30 25.54 -11.77
C ALA A 450 2.51 24.84 -10.66
N LYS A 451 1.17 24.93 -10.71
CA LYS A 451 0.29 24.11 -9.87
C LYS A 451 0.08 22.71 -10.47
N TYR A 452 -0.23 21.73 -9.63
CA TYR A 452 -0.89 20.49 -10.07
C TYR A 452 -2.31 20.77 -10.60
N GLY A 453 -3.07 19.72 -10.95
CA GLY A 453 -4.37 19.82 -11.62
C GLY A 453 -4.28 20.35 -13.07
N GLY A 454 -5.38 20.27 -13.83
CA GLY A 454 -5.36 20.57 -15.27
C GLY A 454 -4.61 19.47 -16.05
N PRO A 455 -3.59 19.80 -16.88
CA PRO A 455 -2.83 18.79 -17.61
C PRO A 455 -1.97 17.93 -16.67
N PHE A 456 -1.71 16.69 -17.08
CA PHE A 456 -0.82 15.77 -16.37
C PHE A 456 0.59 16.35 -16.15
N ARG A 457 1.23 16.01 -15.03
CA ARG A 457 2.46 16.65 -14.54
C ARG A 457 3.66 16.58 -15.50
N GLY A 458 3.81 15.49 -16.26
CA GLY A 458 4.86 15.40 -17.30
C GLY A 458 4.69 16.41 -18.43
N LEU A 459 3.45 16.73 -18.82
CA LEU A 459 3.17 17.76 -19.83
C LEU A 459 3.57 19.15 -19.36
N LYS A 460 3.43 19.47 -18.05
CA LYS A 460 3.89 20.76 -17.49
C LYS A 460 5.40 20.95 -17.72
N VAL A 461 6.19 19.90 -17.51
CA VAL A 461 7.66 19.91 -17.71
C VAL A 461 8.01 19.92 -19.20
N LYS A 462 7.34 19.10 -20.02
CA LYS A 462 7.46 19.07 -21.49
C LYS A 462 7.18 20.43 -22.12
N ASN A 463 6.11 21.09 -21.69
CA ASN A 463 5.71 22.42 -22.15
C ASN A 463 6.73 23.49 -21.71
N ALA A 464 7.14 23.50 -20.44
CA ALA A 464 8.20 24.41 -19.98
C ALA A 464 9.48 24.26 -20.82
N GLN A 465 9.90 23.03 -21.11
CA GLN A 465 11.03 22.75 -22.00
C GLN A 465 10.80 23.24 -23.44
N ALA A 466 9.60 23.06 -24.00
CA ALA A 466 9.25 23.50 -25.35
C ALA A 466 9.28 25.03 -25.50
N PHE A 467 8.88 25.78 -24.46
CA PHE A 467 9.02 27.24 -24.38
C PHE A 467 10.43 27.70 -23.94
N GLY A 468 11.41 26.79 -23.92
CA GLY A 468 12.83 27.09 -23.70
C GLY A 468 13.19 27.43 -22.25
N MET A 469 12.36 27.02 -21.28
CA MET A 469 12.64 27.13 -19.85
C MET A 469 13.61 26.02 -19.42
N ILE A 470 14.40 26.28 -18.36
CA ILE A 470 15.56 25.44 -17.97
C ILE A 470 15.32 24.56 -16.74
N GLY A 471 14.12 24.61 -16.15
CA GLY A 471 13.72 23.78 -15.01
C GLY A 471 12.26 24.03 -14.64
N ALA A 472 11.67 23.16 -13.81
CA ALA A 472 10.28 23.28 -13.38
C ALA A 472 10.05 22.86 -11.92
N VAL A 473 9.40 23.72 -11.13
CA VAL A 473 8.92 23.43 -9.77
C VAL A 473 7.40 23.31 -9.82
N ILE A 474 6.86 22.23 -9.25
CA ILE A 474 5.41 21.95 -9.28
C ILE A 474 4.89 21.78 -7.85
N PHE A 475 3.82 22.49 -7.48
CA PHE A 475 3.25 22.45 -6.13
C PHE A 475 1.74 22.11 -6.15
N THR A 476 1.27 21.51 -5.06
CA THR A 476 -0.19 21.38 -4.79
C THR A 476 -0.68 22.70 -4.24
N ASP A 477 -1.91 23.14 -4.55
CA ASP A 477 -2.43 24.43 -4.08
C ASP A 477 -3.76 24.23 -3.33
N PRO A 478 -3.95 24.80 -2.14
CA PRO A 478 -5.17 24.64 -1.35
C PRO A 478 -6.44 25.23 -2.00
N GLY A 479 -6.32 25.97 -3.11
CA GLY A 479 -7.46 26.34 -3.95
C GLY A 479 -8.10 25.15 -4.70
N ASP A 480 -7.40 24.01 -4.82
CA ASP A 480 -7.96 22.77 -5.39
C ASP A 480 -8.73 21.93 -4.35
N ASP A 481 -8.63 22.29 -3.06
CA ASP A 481 -9.10 21.45 -1.95
C ASP A 481 -10.62 21.58 -1.67
N LYS A 482 -11.30 22.44 -2.45
CA LYS A 482 -12.74 22.77 -2.37
C LYS A 482 -13.06 23.45 -1.03
N ASP A 483 -14.05 22.95 -0.28
CA ASP A 483 -14.46 23.54 0.99
C ASP A 483 -13.59 23.06 2.18
N MET A 484 -12.91 21.92 2.00
CA MET A 484 -12.07 21.25 2.99
C MET A 484 -10.66 21.87 3.11
N THR A 485 -10.61 23.13 3.54
CA THR A 485 -9.36 23.91 3.65
C THR A 485 -8.95 24.18 5.10
N ALA A 486 -7.67 24.49 5.31
CA ALA A 486 -7.10 24.88 6.60
C ALA A 486 -7.73 26.14 7.24
N LYS A 487 -8.54 26.90 6.48
CA LYS A 487 -9.28 28.06 6.97
C LYS A 487 -10.54 27.67 7.76
N ASN A 488 -11.08 26.47 7.50
CA ASN A 488 -12.33 25.96 8.07
C ASN A 488 -12.13 24.74 8.98
N TYR A 489 -11.06 23.96 8.76
CA TYR A 489 -10.82 22.67 9.40
C TYR A 489 -9.35 22.53 9.82
N ALA A 490 -9.11 21.76 10.89
CA ALA A 490 -7.75 21.37 11.25
C ALA A 490 -7.09 20.53 10.14
N THR A 491 -5.80 20.73 9.95
CA THR A 491 -4.99 20.01 8.97
C THR A 491 -4.55 18.65 9.49
N TYR A 492 -4.31 17.70 8.60
CA TYR A 492 -3.75 16.39 8.93
C TYR A 492 -2.40 16.56 9.67
N PRO A 493 -2.11 15.80 10.75
CA PRO A 493 -2.85 14.64 11.28
C PRO A 493 -4.11 14.98 12.09
N ASP A 494 -4.21 16.19 12.66
CA ASP A 494 -5.24 16.57 13.62
C ASP A 494 -6.65 16.62 13.02
N GLY A 495 -6.75 16.85 11.70
CA GLY A 495 -8.03 16.94 11.01
C GLY A 495 -8.00 16.63 9.51
N PRO A 496 -9.17 16.76 8.85
CA PRO A 496 -9.38 16.31 7.47
C PRO A 496 -8.80 17.23 6.37
N ALA A 497 -8.27 18.42 6.69
CA ALA A 497 -7.67 19.32 5.70
C ALA A 497 -6.22 18.92 5.34
N ARG A 498 -5.70 19.46 4.22
CA ARG A 498 -4.36 19.14 3.71
C ARG A 498 -3.27 19.56 4.71
N ASN A 499 -2.31 18.68 5.00
CA ASN A 499 -1.12 19.10 5.78
C ASN A 499 -0.33 20.14 4.96
N PRO A 500 0.12 21.27 5.55
CA PRO A 500 0.81 22.34 4.83
C PRO A 500 2.06 21.89 4.05
N THR A 501 2.76 20.87 4.57
CA THR A 501 4.00 20.34 4.02
C THR A 501 3.80 19.22 2.99
N SER A 502 2.56 18.79 2.68
CA SER A 502 2.30 17.63 1.81
C SER A 502 2.87 17.77 0.38
N ILE A 503 3.69 16.78 -0.04
CA ILE A 503 4.39 16.76 -1.33
C ILE A 503 3.87 15.62 -2.20
N GLN A 504 3.23 15.95 -3.33
CA GLN A 504 2.82 14.97 -4.34
C GLN A 504 4.04 14.55 -5.17
N ARG A 505 4.51 13.30 -5.00
CA ARG A 505 5.50 12.69 -5.92
C ARG A 505 4.83 12.27 -7.23
N GLY A 506 5.61 11.85 -8.23
CA GLY A 506 5.03 11.25 -9.43
C GLY A 506 5.95 11.23 -10.65
N SER A 507 5.61 10.42 -11.64
CA SER A 507 6.30 10.37 -12.92
C SER A 507 6.02 11.63 -13.77
N VAL A 508 7.05 12.10 -14.48
CA VAL A 508 6.98 13.14 -15.52
C VAL A 508 7.30 12.60 -16.93
N VAL A 509 7.27 11.28 -17.13
CA VAL A 509 7.30 10.64 -18.47
C VAL A 509 6.17 11.18 -19.34
N ASP A 510 6.38 11.31 -20.65
CA ASP A 510 5.41 11.79 -21.64
C ASP A 510 4.34 10.72 -21.97
N LEU A 511 3.52 10.44 -20.95
CA LEU A 511 2.36 9.53 -20.95
C LEU A 511 1.48 9.68 -22.19
N SER A 512 1.25 10.93 -22.64
CA SER A 512 0.50 11.26 -23.84
C SER A 512 0.99 10.54 -25.09
N THR A 513 2.28 10.17 -25.13
CA THR A 513 2.95 9.51 -26.26
C THR A 513 3.16 8.01 -26.02
N TYR A 514 3.55 7.60 -24.81
CA TYR A 514 3.78 6.19 -24.43
C TYR A 514 3.73 5.98 -22.90
N SER A 515 3.26 4.80 -22.45
CA SER A 515 3.03 4.48 -21.03
C SER A 515 3.88 3.33 -20.43
N GLY A 516 4.73 2.66 -21.20
CA GLY A 516 5.62 1.57 -20.73
C GLY A 516 7.05 2.03 -20.43
N ASP A 517 8.01 1.09 -20.43
CA ASP A 517 9.45 1.40 -20.29
C ASP A 517 9.93 2.34 -21.44
N PRO A 518 10.39 3.57 -21.14
CA PRO A 518 10.82 4.53 -22.15
C PRO A 518 11.98 4.08 -23.06
N THR A 519 12.62 2.95 -22.76
CA THR A 519 13.73 2.35 -23.53
C THR A 519 13.32 1.18 -24.42
N THR A 520 12.12 0.60 -24.30
CA THR A 520 11.68 -0.55 -25.13
C THR A 520 10.34 -0.35 -25.88
N PRO A 521 9.93 0.87 -26.28
CA PRO A 521 8.56 1.12 -26.74
C PRO A 521 8.10 0.20 -27.87
N GLY A 522 7.12 -0.67 -27.57
CA GLY A 522 6.50 -1.59 -28.52
C GLY A 522 6.80 -3.09 -28.28
N TYR A 523 7.81 -3.45 -27.48
CA TYR A 523 8.09 -4.84 -27.09
C TYR A 523 8.47 -4.99 -25.61
N PRO A 524 8.09 -6.12 -24.96
CA PRO A 524 8.25 -6.30 -23.53
C PRO A 524 9.72 -6.28 -23.06
N SER A 525 9.96 -5.54 -21.99
CA SER A 525 11.24 -5.42 -21.28
C SER A 525 11.72 -6.74 -20.65
N LYS A 526 12.26 -7.64 -21.46
CA LYS A 526 12.95 -8.86 -20.97
C LYS A 526 14.45 -8.62 -20.79
N GLU A 527 15.14 -9.57 -20.18
CA GLU A 527 16.60 -9.51 -20.05
C GLU A 527 17.26 -9.62 -21.44
N GLY A 528 18.30 -8.82 -21.68
CA GLY A 528 19.08 -8.85 -22.93
C GLY A 528 18.41 -8.21 -24.17
N VAL A 529 17.21 -7.63 -24.06
CA VAL A 529 16.60 -6.90 -25.19
C VAL A 529 17.40 -5.64 -25.57
N GLU A 530 17.32 -5.25 -26.84
CA GLU A 530 17.81 -3.95 -27.32
C GLU A 530 17.07 -2.81 -26.60
N ARG A 531 17.73 -1.65 -26.47
CA ARG A 531 17.16 -0.46 -25.81
C ARG A 531 17.40 0.80 -26.61
N MET A 532 16.31 1.53 -26.83
CA MET A 532 16.24 2.80 -27.54
C MET A 532 16.55 3.99 -26.64
N GLU A 533 16.83 5.14 -27.27
CA GLU A 533 16.88 6.43 -26.59
C GLU A 533 15.50 6.78 -26.00
N MET A 534 15.49 7.20 -24.73
CA MET A 534 14.30 7.69 -24.04
C MET A 534 13.83 9.03 -24.62
N LYS A 535 13.01 8.99 -25.67
CA LYS A 535 12.41 10.17 -26.31
C LYS A 535 11.26 10.77 -25.50
N THR A 536 10.59 9.94 -24.70
CA THR A 536 9.40 10.28 -23.90
C THR A 536 9.75 10.76 -22.48
N VAL A 537 10.97 11.22 -22.21
CA VAL A 537 11.34 11.78 -20.89
C VAL A 537 11.89 13.20 -21.02
N PRO A 538 11.48 14.16 -20.16
CA PRO A 538 12.02 15.51 -20.16
C PRO A 538 13.52 15.52 -19.87
N LYS A 539 14.21 16.56 -20.35
CA LYS A 539 15.66 16.75 -20.19
C LYS A 539 16.00 17.85 -19.19
N ILE A 540 15.05 18.73 -18.88
CA ILE A 540 15.20 19.75 -17.82
C ILE A 540 14.90 19.17 -16.42
N PRO A 541 15.59 19.65 -15.37
CA PRO A 541 15.31 19.23 -14.00
C PRO A 541 13.95 19.71 -13.52
N SER A 542 13.24 18.84 -12.80
CA SER A 542 11.98 19.17 -12.15
C SER A 542 11.85 18.57 -10.75
N LEU A 543 11.19 19.30 -9.84
CA LEU A 543 10.95 18.90 -8.46
C LEU A 543 9.50 19.20 -8.03
N PRO A 544 8.88 18.34 -7.22
CA PRO A 544 7.65 18.67 -6.50
C PRO A 544 7.97 19.52 -5.26
N LEU A 545 6.99 20.29 -4.80
CA LEU A 545 7.10 21.18 -3.64
C LEU A 545 5.79 21.19 -2.84
N SER A 546 5.87 21.40 -1.53
CA SER A 546 4.70 21.62 -0.68
C SER A 546 4.08 23.00 -0.91
N TRP A 547 2.84 23.24 -0.46
CA TRP A 547 2.22 24.55 -0.64
C TRP A 547 2.81 25.60 0.30
N ALA A 548 3.14 25.22 1.54
CA ALA A 548 3.80 26.09 2.50
C ALA A 548 5.22 26.53 2.06
N GLU A 549 5.94 25.67 1.33
CA GLU A 549 7.25 26.04 0.76
C GLU A 549 7.14 26.77 -0.59
N ALA A 550 6.02 26.65 -1.30
CA ALA A 550 5.73 27.42 -2.50
C ALA A 550 5.31 28.87 -2.17
N GLU A 551 4.70 29.11 -1.00
CA GLU A 551 4.24 30.43 -0.55
C GLU A 551 5.34 31.52 -0.64
N PRO A 552 6.57 31.36 -0.10
CA PRO A 552 7.62 32.37 -0.23
C PRO A 552 8.11 32.61 -1.67
N LEU A 553 7.98 31.60 -2.56
CA LEU A 553 8.30 31.75 -3.98
C LEU A 553 7.20 32.56 -4.69
N LEU A 554 5.93 32.35 -4.33
CA LEU A 554 4.79 33.06 -4.92
C LEU A 554 4.69 34.51 -4.40
N MET A 555 4.87 34.74 -3.10
CA MET A 555 4.93 36.10 -2.52
C MET A 555 6.03 36.96 -3.13
N ALA A 556 7.16 36.34 -3.54
CA ALA A 556 8.24 37.02 -4.25
C ALA A 556 7.91 37.37 -5.72
N LEU A 557 6.73 36.99 -6.21
CA LEU A 557 6.16 37.44 -7.49
C LEU A 557 5.08 38.53 -7.32
N ASN A 558 4.55 38.80 -6.12
CA ASN A 558 3.52 39.83 -5.89
C ASN A 558 3.95 41.18 -6.50
N GLY A 559 3.04 41.82 -7.24
CA GLY A 559 3.29 43.03 -8.02
C GLY A 559 4.30 42.90 -9.17
N LYS A 560 4.68 41.70 -9.61
CA LYS A 560 5.63 41.47 -10.72
C LYS A 560 4.92 40.81 -11.92
N GLY A 561 5.07 41.43 -13.09
CA GLY A 561 4.39 40.98 -14.32
C GLY A 561 2.93 41.39 -14.33
N TYR A 562 2.04 40.45 -14.62
CA TYR A 562 0.59 40.64 -14.67
C TYR A 562 -0.10 39.88 -13.54
N ASP A 563 -1.19 40.46 -13.02
CA ASP A 563 -2.10 39.83 -12.07
C ASP A 563 -2.97 38.73 -12.70
N ALA A 564 -3.67 37.96 -11.86
CA ALA A 564 -4.52 36.85 -12.30
C ALA A 564 -5.67 37.29 -13.24
N GLU A 565 -6.21 38.49 -13.07
CA GLU A 565 -7.29 39.03 -13.90
C GLU A 565 -6.78 39.39 -15.30
N THR A 566 -5.62 40.05 -15.40
CA THR A 566 -5.00 40.42 -16.68
C THR A 566 -4.45 39.20 -17.41
N VAL A 567 -3.97 38.18 -16.69
CA VAL A 567 -3.58 36.91 -17.32
C VAL A 567 -4.79 36.19 -17.91
N ASP A 568 -6.00 36.30 -17.33
CA ASP A 568 -7.26 35.74 -17.83
C ASP A 568 -7.15 34.25 -18.19
N ARG A 569 -6.88 33.42 -17.18
CA ARG A 569 -6.72 31.97 -17.32
C ARG A 569 -7.48 31.21 -16.24
N LEU A 570 -8.14 30.13 -16.63
CA LEU A 570 -8.99 29.32 -15.76
C LEU A 570 -8.19 28.76 -14.57
N ASN A 571 -8.66 29.06 -13.36
CA ASN A 571 -8.05 28.65 -12.10
C ASN A 571 -6.57 29.07 -11.95
N TRP A 572 -6.21 30.25 -12.49
CA TRP A 572 -4.87 30.85 -12.36
C TRP A 572 -4.55 31.22 -10.91
N ALA A 573 -5.42 31.99 -10.25
CA ALA A 573 -5.35 32.22 -8.80
C ALA A 573 -5.57 30.91 -8.01
N GLY A 574 -5.10 30.86 -6.77
CA GLY A 574 -5.23 29.72 -5.86
C GLY A 574 -5.67 30.15 -4.45
N GLY A 575 -5.50 29.27 -3.46
CA GLY A 575 -6.04 29.43 -2.11
C GLY A 575 -5.09 29.97 -1.04
N ILE A 576 -3.78 30.09 -1.34
CA ILE A 576 -2.74 30.52 -0.40
C ILE A 576 -2.96 31.98 0.00
N GLU A 577 -2.82 32.29 1.29
CA GLU A 577 -3.06 33.63 1.82
C GLU A 577 -1.90 34.59 1.51
N GLY A 578 -2.20 35.88 1.30
CA GLY A 578 -1.19 36.90 0.98
C GLY A 578 -0.53 36.78 -0.41
N VAL A 579 -0.90 35.78 -1.22
CA VAL A 579 -0.35 35.55 -2.57
C VAL A 579 -1.26 36.15 -3.64
N GLU A 580 -0.69 37.00 -4.50
CA GLU A 580 -1.42 37.66 -5.61
C GLU A 580 -1.49 36.80 -6.89
N TYR A 581 -0.72 35.71 -6.94
CA TYR A 581 -0.57 34.84 -8.13
C TYR A 581 -0.12 35.58 -9.40
N SER A 582 0.63 36.68 -9.24
CA SER A 582 1.21 37.43 -10.35
C SER A 582 2.19 36.56 -11.15
N SER A 583 2.27 36.78 -12.46
CA SER A 583 3.05 35.95 -13.37
C SER A 583 4.57 35.97 -13.13
N GLY A 584 5.11 37.06 -12.59
CA GLY A 584 6.53 37.38 -12.75
C GLY A 584 6.87 37.82 -14.18
N PRO A 585 8.16 37.88 -14.56
CA PRO A 585 9.28 37.20 -13.90
C PRO A 585 9.68 37.75 -12.53
N SER A 586 10.27 36.88 -11.70
CA SER A 586 10.80 37.23 -10.38
C SER A 586 11.98 38.23 -10.43
N GLU A 587 12.12 39.08 -9.42
CA GLU A 587 13.38 39.79 -9.15
C GLU A 587 14.38 38.90 -8.38
N ALA A 588 13.87 37.96 -7.60
CA ALA A 588 14.67 36.93 -6.94
C ALA A 588 15.17 35.88 -7.95
N VAL A 589 16.34 35.30 -7.68
CA VAL A 589 16.91 34.17 -8.44
C VAL A 589 16.57 32.87 -7.73
N LEU A 590 15.86 31.99 -8.42
CA LEU A 590 15.61 30.62 -7.97
C LEU A 590 16.70 29.71 -8.52
N SER A 591 17.31 28.94 -7.63
CA SER A 591 18.28 27.90 -7.96
C SER A 591 17.74 26.55 -7.54
N MET A 592 17.87 25.55 -8.41
CA MET A 592 17.46 24.17 -8.14
C MET A 592 18.53 23.19 -8.63
N SER A 593 18.68 22.10 -7.89
CA SER A 593 19.50 20.94 -8.26
C SER A 593 18.64 19.69 -8.14
N ASN A 594 18.62 18.87 -9.20
CA ASN A 594 17.96 17.57 -9.19
C ASN A 594 18.86 16.55 -9.87
N ILE A 595 19.31 15.54 -9.15
CA ILE A 595 20.20 14.49 -9.64
C ILE A 595 19.50 13.15 -9.48
N MET A 596 19.13 12.54 -10.61
CA MET A 596 18.52 11.21 -10.69
C MET A 596 19.57 10.16 -11.04
N ARG A 597 19.40 8.94 -10.53
CA ARG A 597 20.15 7.76 -10.96
C ARG A 597 19.21 6.80 -11.66
N SER A 598 19.33 6.76 -12.99
CA SER A 598 18.78 5.68 -13.81
C SER A 598 19.34 4.33 -13.38
N LYS A 599 18.49 3.30 -13.38
CA LYS A 599 18.82 1.91 -13.08
C LYS A 599 17.85 1.01 -13.87
N ILE A 600 18.38 0.11 -14.69
CA ILE A 600 17.57 -0.99 -15.22
C ILE A 600 17.39 -2.02 -14.09
N ASN A 601 16.16 -2.42 -13.81
CA ASN A 601 15.79 -3.09 -12.58
C ASN A 601 14.61 -4.05 -12.79
N TRP A 602 14.52 -5.11 -12.00
CA TRP A 602 13.40 -6.03 -12.09
C TRP A 602 12.14 -5.46 -11.42
N ILE A 603 10.99 -5.63 -12.08
CA ILE A 603 9.65 -5.48 -11.52
C ILE A 603 8.84 -6.75 -11.78
N HIS A 604 7.88 -7.02 -10.92
CA HIS A 604 7.26 -8.34 -10.77
C HIS A 604 5.74 -8.21 -10.66
N ASN A 605 5.03 -8.76 -11.66
CA ASN A 605 3.58 -8.91 -11.61
C ASN A 605 3.25 -10.21 -10.88
N ALA A 606 2.48 -10.13 -9.79
CA ALA A 606 1.81 -11.29 -9.25
C ALA A 606 0.66 -11.67 -10.20
N VAL A 607 0.59 -12.94 -10.60
CA VAL A 607 -0.45 -13.44 -11.51
C VAL A 607 -1.13 -14.66 -10.92
N ALA A 608 -2.45 -14.58 -10.73
CA ALA A 608 -3.32 -15.72 -10.43
C ALA A 608 -4.22 -16.04 -11.63
N ILE A 609 -4.53 -17.33 -11.78
CA ILE A 609 -5.39 -17.87 -12.84
C ILE A 609 -6.45 -18.78 -12.22
N VAL A 610 -7.72 -18.51 -12.53
CA VAL A 610 -8.82 -19.49 -12.48
C VAL A 610 -8.97 -20.05 -13.89
N ASN A 611 -9.15 -21.36 -14.04
CA ASN A 611 -9.54 -21.93 -15.34
C ASN A 611 -11.07 -22.01 -15.44
N GLY A 612 -11.60 -21.49 -16.55
CA GLY A 612 -13.01 -21.62 -16.90
C GLY A 612 -13.34 -22.92 -17.63
N THR A 613 -14.60 -23.05 -18.04
CA THR A 613 -15.08 -24.09 -18.98
C THR A 613 -14.95 -23.66 -20.43
N GLU A 614 -15.00 -22.37 -20.73
CA GLU A 614 -14.63 -21.82 -22.04
C GLU A 614 -13.17 -21.34 -21.97
N GLU A 615 -12.24 -22.12 -22.53
CA GLU A 615 -10.80 -21.79 -22.50
C GLU A 615 -10.42 -20.63 -23.45
N ASP A 616 -11.31 -20.32 -24.41
CA ASP A 616 -11.17 -19.26 -25.41
C ASP A 616 -11.43 -17.84 -24.86
N GLU A 617 -12.03 -17.71 -23.66
CA GLU A 617 -12.53 -16.44 -23.13
C GLU A 617 -11.98 -16.12 -21.74
N VAL A 618 -11.51 -14.87 -21.60
CA VAL A 618 -10.67 -14.41 -20.48
C VAL A 618 -11.20 -13.08 -19.94
N VAL A 619 -11.49 -13.00 -18.65
CA VAL A 619 -11.66 -11.71 -17.97
C VAL A 619 -10.39 -11.43 -17.18
N VAL A 620 -9.89 -10.20 -17.28
CA VAL A 620 -8.68 -9.77 -16.56
C VAL A 620 -9.09 -8.78 -15.47
N VAL A 621 -8.45 -8.86 -14.31
CA VAL A 621 -8.63 -7.91 -13.19
C VAL A 621 -7.27 -7.36 -12.81
N GLY A 622 -7.08 -6.06 -12.72
CA GLY A 622 -5.78 -5.48 -12.40
C GLY A 622 -5.83 -4.39 -11.34
N ASN A 623 -4.72 -4.28 -10.60
CA ASN A 623 -4.52 -3.36 -9.49
C ASN A 623 -3.02 -3.25 -9.23
N HIS A 624 -2.40 -2.09 -9.48
CA HIS A 624 -0.99 -1.88 -9.16
C HIS A 624 -0.72 -2.05 -7.65
N HIS A 625 0.47 -2.54 -7.28
CA HIS A 625 0.85 -2.81 -5.88
C HIS A 625 2.05 -1.97 -5.40
N ASP A 626 2.78 -1.34 -6.30
CA ASP A 626 3.86 -0.40 -5.99
C ASP A 626 3.31 1.00 -5.69
N ALA A 627 4.00 1.74 -4.80
CA ALA A 627 3.57 3.04 -4.33
C ALA A 627 4.73 4.02 -4.22
N TRP A 628 4.45 5.32 -4.36
CA TRP A 628 5.44 6.39 -4.16
C TRP A 628 5.93 6.52 -2.71
N MET A 629 5.23 5.89 -1.76
CA MET A 629 5.57 5.75 -0.35
C MET A 629 5.06 4.41 0.19
N ILE A 630 3.87 4.38 0.81
CA ILE A 630 3.21 3.15 1.31
C ILE A 630 1.92 2.85 0.53
N GLY A 631 1.09 3.85 0.24
CA GLY A 631 -0.12 3.69 -0.58
C GLY A 631 -1.31 3.18 0.23
N GLY A 632 -1.81 3.98 1.17
CA GLY A 632 -2.97 3.67 1.99
C GLY A 632 -4.31 3.74 1.27
N ALA A 633 -4.39 4.42 0.12
CA ALA A 633 -5.63 4.62 -0.65
C ALA A 633 -5.96 3.49 -1.66
N GLY A 634 -5.01 2.60 -1.95
CA GLY A 634 -5.23 1.40 -2.76
C GLY A 634 -5.88 0.26 -1.94
N ILE A 635 -6.50 -0.71 -2.61
CA ILE A 635 -7.05 -1.90 -1.93
C ILE A 635 -5.91 -2.86 -1.56
N TRP A 636 -5.20 -2.54 -0.48
CA TRP A 636 -4.44 -3.54 0.25
C TRP A 636 -5.41 -4.64 0.70
N PRO A 637 -5.03 -5.93 0.56
CA PRO A 637 -5.90 -7.06 0.90
C PRO A 637 -6.05 -7.21 2.42
N SER A 638 -6.92 -6.37 3.01
CA SER A 638 -7.49 -6.63 4.32
C SER A 638 -8.10 -8.03 4.36
N ARG A 639 -8.13 -8.67 5.53
CA ARG A 639 -8.52 -10.09 5.73
C ARG A 639 -9.95 -10.46 5.28
N LYS A 640 -10.72 -9.52 4.72
CA LYS A 640 -12.05 -9.73 4.11
C LYS A 640 -12.05 -9.47 2.59
N ALA A 641 -11.10 -8.72 2.04
CA ALA A 641 -10.90 -8.59 0.58
C ALA A 641 -10.21 -9.82 -0.02
N SER A 642 -9.44 -10.56 0.78
CA SER A 642 -8.95 -11.91 0.41
C SER A 642 -10.08 -12.93 0.16
N HIS A 643 -11.31 -12.65 0.60
CA HIS A 643 -12.49 -13.47 0.31
C HIS A 643 -13.10 -13.20 -1.09
N LEU A 644 -12.39 -12.52 -2.01
CA LEU A 644 -12.65 -12.66 -3.45
C LEU A 644 -12.20 -14.05 -3.95
N CYS A 645 -12.79 -15.09 -3.39
CA CYS A 645 -12.94 -16.39 -4.04
C CYS A 645 -13.88 -16.21 -5.23
N ILE A 646 -13.34 -15.71 -6.32
CA ILE A 646 -14.05 -15.61 -7.59
C ILE A 646 -14.25 -17.04 -8.10
N LEU A 647 -15.51 -17.38 -8.34
CA LEU A 647 -15.95 -18.72 -8.69
C LEU A 647 -15.43 -19.13 -10.08
N GLN A 648 -15.69 -20.38 -10.43
CA GLN A 648 -15.26 -21.03 -11.67
C GLN A 648 -15.92 -20.44 -12.94
N TRP A 649 -15.80 -21.15 -14.06
CA TRP A 649 -16.53 -20.97 -15.34
C TRP A 649 -15.88 -20.10 -16.44
N ALA A 650 -15.16 -19.02 -16.15
CA ALA A 650 -14.31 -18.33 -17.15
C ALA A 650 -12.84 -18.23 -16.73
N LYS A 651 -11.92 -17.98 -17.68
CA LYS A 651 -10.48 -17.91 -17.38
C LYS A 651 -10.10 -16.54 -16.81
N LEU A 652 -10.12 -16.41 -15.49
CA LEU A 652 -9.66 -15.20 -14.80
C LEU A 652 -8.12 -15.05 -14.90
N VAL A 653 -7.64 -13.83 -15.07
CA VAL A 653 -6.22 -13.46 -14.83
C VAL A 653 -6.13 -12.21 -13.96
N LYS A 654 -5.29 -12.23 -12.92
CA LYS A 654 -4.93 -11.03 -12.13
C LYS A 654 -3.51 -10.54 -12.42
N ILE A 655 -3.26 -9.21 -12.36
CA ILE A 655 -1.98 -8.55 -12.69
C ILE A 655 -1.75 -7.36 -11.73
N THR A 656 -0.50 -7.02 -11.39
CA THR A 656 -0.23 -6.08 -10.27
C THR A 656 0.83 -4.97 -10.39
N SER A 657 1.47 -4.65 -11.54
CA SER A 657 2.29 -3.40 -11.65
C SER A 657 2.61 -3.00 -13.09
N SER A 658 3.16 -3.94 -13.85
CA SER A 658 3.65 -3.72 -15.20
C SER A 658 2.58 -4.12 -16.21
N SER A 659 1.47 -3.39 -16.22
CA SER A 659 0.37 -3.61 -17.16
C SER A 659 0.80 -3.45 -18.62
N THR A 660 1.54 -2.37 -18.93
CA THR A 660 1.96 -2.10 -20.31
C THR A 660 2.86 -3.23 -20.83
N GLU A 661 3.97 -3.55 -20.18
CA GLU A 661 4.92 -4.60 -20.62
C GLU A 661 4.26 -5.99 -20.72
N TRP A 662 3.36 -6.30 -19.78
CA TRP A 662 2.58 -7.55 -19.81
C TRP A 662 1.61 -7.60 -21.00
N VAL A 663 0.92 -6.49 -21.27
CA VAL A 663 0.12 -6.37 -22.50
C VAL A 663 1.02 -6.43 -23.73
N GLU A 664 2.22 -5.84 -23.74
CA GLU A 664 3.14 -5.91 -24.89
C GLU A 664 3.56 -7.35 -25.21
N GLU A 665 3.81 -8.18 -24.18
CA GLU A 665 4.10 -9.62 -24.31
C GLU A 665 2.87 -10.43 -24.76
N PHE A 666 1.72 -10.21 -24.14
CA PHE A 666 0.54 -11.06 -24.31
C PHE A 666 -0.50 -10.55 -25.34
N ILE A 667 -0.27 -9.40 -25.99
CA ILE A 667 -1.20 -8.80 -26.97
C ILE A 667 -1.71 -9.75 -28.07
N PRO A 668 -0.94 -10.71 -28.62
CA PRO A 668 -1.45 -11.61 -29.66
C PRO A 668 -2.57 -12.52 -29.15
N TRP A 669 -2.44 -12.97 -27.89
CA TRP A 669 -3.45 -13.80 -27.23
C TRP A 669 -4.62 -12.96 -26.73
N LEU A 670 -4.36 -11.84 -26.03
CA LEU A 670 -5.40 -10.95 -25.51
C LEU A 670 -6.34 -10.43 -26.61
N LYS A 671 -5.83 -10.16 -27.82
CA LYS A 671 -6.67 -9.76 -28.95
C LYS A 671 -7.68 -10.84 -29.36
N THR A 672 -7.39 -12.12 -29.11
CA THR A 672 -8.25 -13.27 -29.45
C THR A 672 -9.10 -13.82 -28.30
N SER A 673 -8.84 -13.45 -27.05
CA SER A 673 -9.49 -14.07 -25.87
C SER A 673 -10.04 -13.10 -24.81
N ALA A 674 -9.53 -11.87 -24.70
CA ALA A 674 -9.90 -10.98 -23.61
C ALA A 674 -11.33 -10.42 -23.78
N VAL A 675 -12.24 -10.77 -22.88
CA VAL A 675 -13.61 -10.24 -22.78
C VAL A 675 -13.61 -8.83 -22.23
N SER A 676 -12.99 -8.62 -21.06
CA SER A 676 -12.93 -7.32 -20.40
C SER A 676 -11.72 -7.22 -19.47
N TYR A 677 -11.28 -5.99 -19.20
CA TYR A 677 -10.29 -5.65 -18.18
C TYR A 677 -10.94 -4.79 -17.07
N LEU A 678 -11.01 -5.33 -15.86
CA LEU A 678 -11.54 -4.64 -14.67
C LEU A 678 -10.38 -4.05 -13.87
N ASN A 679 -10.18 -2.74 -13.98
CA ASN A 679 -9.18 -2.02 -13.21
C ASN A 679 -9.72 -1.65 -11.82
N ILE A 680 -8.85 -1.67 -10.83
CA ILE A 680 -9.10 -1.03 -9.53
C ILE A 680 -7.78 -0.48 -8.95
N ASP A 681 -7.64 0.84 -9.04
CA ASP A 681 -6.45 1.59 -8.65
C ASP A 681 -6.63 2.09 -7.20
N VAL A 682 -6.89 3.39 -7.02
CA VAL A 682 -7.38 3.97 -5.76
C VAL A 682 -8.82 3.50 -5.50
N GLY A 683 -8.96 2.53 -4.59
CA GLY A 683 -10.26 2.01 -4.17
C GLY A 683 -11.11 3.05 -3.44
N VAL A 684 -10.48 3.94 -2.66
CA VAL A 684 -11.15 5.06 -1.97
C VAL A 684 -10.28 6.32 -1.94
N ALA A 685 -10.75 7.40 -2.57
CA ALA A 685 -10.25 8.77 -2.35
C ALA A 685 -11.27 9.69 -1.65
N GLY A 686 -12.53 9.26 -1.52
CA GLY A 686 -13.64 10.02 -0.93
C GLY A 686 -14.94 9.21 -0.83
N THR A 687 -16.08 9.87 -0.65
CA THR A 687 -17.39 9.24 -0.39
C THR A 687 -18.31 9.13 -1.62
N VAL A 688 -17.88 9.63 -2.78
CA VAL A 688 -18.65 9.59 -4.03
C VAL A 688 -18.14 8.45 -4.92
N PRO A 689 -18.96 7.44 -5.31
CA PRO A 689 -18.53 6.43 -6.27
C PRO A 689 -18.19 7.07 -7.62
N ASP A 690 -17.12 6.63 -8.25
CA ASP A 690 -16.62 7.17 -9.52
C ASP A 690 -16.25 6.04 -10.50
N PHE A 691 -16.52 6.25 -11.78
CA PHE A 691 -16.40 5.23 -12.84
C PHE A 691 -15.90 5.84 -14.16
N GLY A 692 -14.83 5.28 -14.71
CA GLY A 692 -14.48 5.44 -16.12
C GLY A 692 -14.63 4.12 -16.86
N ALA A 693 -15.15 4.08 -18.09
CA ALA A 693 -15.32 2.82 -18.82
C ALA A 693 -15.29 2.97 -20.35
N SER A 694 -15.28 1.84 -21.05
CA SER A 694 -15.70 1.78 -22.45
C SER A 694 -17.25 1.79 -22.55
N PRO A 695 -17.84 2.46 -23.56
CA PRO A 695 -19.30 2.64 -23.67
C PRO A 695 -20.15 1.36 -23.53
N ASP A 696 -19.66 0.25 -24.06
CA ASP A 696 -20.31 -1.07 -24.00
C ASP A 696 -20.47 -1.63 -22.57
N LEU A 697 -19.67 -1.15 -21.61
CA LEU A 697 -19.81 -1.50 -20.19
C LEU A 697 -20.76 -0.57 -19.41
N HIS A 698 -21.25 0.54 -19.98
CA HIS A 698 -22.07 1.51 -19.24
C HIS A 698 -23.35 0.88 -18.64
N ALA A 699 -24.00 -0.03 -19.37
CA ALA A 699 -25.20 -0.74 -18.91
C ALA A 699 -24.90 -1.76 -17.79
N LEU A 700 -23.80 -2.51 -17.91
CA LEU A 700 -23.34 -3.43 -16.87
C LEU A 700 -22.97 -2.69 -15.59
N THR A 701 -22.21 -1.59 -15.72
CA THR A 701 -21.76 -0.70 -14.64
C THR A 701 -22.95 -0.17 -13.84
N THR A 702 -23.89 0.50 -14.53
CA THR A 702 -25.07 1.12 -13.89
C THR A 702 -26.00 0.07 -13.26
N SER A 703 -26.37 -0.98 -13.99
CA SER A 703 -27.28 -2.03 -13.47
C SER A 703 -26.69 -2.85 -12.32
N THR A 704 -25.35 -2.88 -12.18
CA THR A 704 -24.65 -3.52 -11.05
C THR A 704 -24.50 -2.58 -9.85
N ALA A 705 -24.27 -1.29 -10.09
CA ALA A 705 -24.25 -0.26 -9.03
C ALA A 705 -25.63 -0.09 -8.36
N GLU A 706 -26.73 -0.42 -9.05
CA GLU A 706 -28.07 -0.53 -8.44
C GLU A 706 -28.21 -1.67 -7.41
N LYS A 707 -27.29 -2.64 -7.38
CA LYS A 707 -27.37 -3.82 -6.49
C LYS A 707 -26.53 -3.68 -5.21
N VAL A 708 -25.70 -2.64 -5.13
CA VAL A 708 -24.80 -2.37 -4.00
C VAL A 708 -25.38 -1.24 -3.15
N ILE A 709 -25.65 -1.48 -1.87
CA ILE A 709 -26.05 -0.45 -0.91
C ILE A 709 -24.82 0.38 -0.51
N TRP A 710 -24.92 1.71 -0.55
CA TRP A 710 -23.82 2.60 -0.20
C TRP A 710 -23.78 2.87 1.31
N PRO A 711 -22.64 2.65 2.00
CA PRO A 711 -22.60 2.66 3.47
C PRO A 711 -22.97 4.01 4.08
N TYR A 712 -22.60 5.11 3.42
CA TYR A 712 -22.95 6.48 3.83
C TYR A 712 -24.11 7.08 3.02
N GLY A 713 -24.74 6.28 2.13
CA GLY A 713 -25.82 6.71 1.25
C GLY A 713 -27.20 6.79 1.89
N GLN A 714 -27.34 6.69 3.22
CA GLN A 714 -28.64 6.70 3.91
C GLN A 714 -29.63 5.64 3.35
N ASN A 715 -29.16 4.39 3.22
CA ASN A 715 -29.89 3.26 2.63
C ASN A 715 -30.18 3.36 1.12
N ARG A 716 -29.54 4.30 0.39
CA ARG A 716 -29.51 4.33 -1.07
C ARG A 716 -28.48 3.37 -1.66
N THR A 717 -28.67 3.04 -2.93
CA THR A 717 -27.72 2.31 -3.76
C THR A 717 -26.51 3.17 -4.16
N MET A 718 -25.41 2.51 -4.52
CA MET A 718 -24.23 3.11 -5.14
C MET A 718 -24.61 3.89 -6.41
N TYR A 719 -25.49 3.32 -7.26
CA TYR A 719 -26.02 4.01 -8.45
C TYR A 719 -26.73 5.32 -8.12
N GLU A 720 -27.62 5.34 -7.12
CA GLU A 720 -28.34 6.55 -6.74
C GLU A 720 -27.42 7.65 -6.20
N VAL A 721 -26.33 7.29 -5.51
CA VAL A 721 -25.35 8.27 -5.00
C VAL A 721 -24.47 8.79 -6.13
N TRP A 722 -23.90 7.90 -6.96
CA TRP A 722 -23.14 8.27 -8.17
C TRP A 722 -23.97 9.19 -9.08
N LYS A 723 -25.24 8.84 -9.34
CA LYS A 723 -26.14 9.59 -10.23
C LYS A 723 -26.45 11.02 -9.76
N GLU A 724 -26.40 11.28 -8.45
CA GLU A 724 -26.60 12.63 -7.90
C GLU A 724 -25.30 13.44 -7.88
N LYS A 725 -24.14 12.79 -7.71
CA LYS A 725 -22.87 13.47 -7.39
C LYS A 725 -21.84 13.51 -8.52
N ALA A 726 -21.92 12.58 -9.47
CA ALA A 726 -21.07 12.50 -10.65
C ALA A 726 -21.91 12.40 -11.94
N GLY A 727 -22.86 11.46 -12.01
CA GLY A 727 -23.90 11.39 -13.04
C GLY A 727 -23.48 10.83 -14.41
N GLU A 728 -22.19 10.88 -14.75
CA GLU A 728 -21.63 10.47 -16.03
C GLU A 728 -20.56 9.37 -15.84
N ILE A 729 -20.25 8.62 -16.90
CA ILE A 729 -19.16 7.62 -16.93
C ILE A 729 -18.14 8.14 -17.94
N ASP A 730 -16.93 8.45 -17.47
CA ASP A 730 -15.89 9.08 -18.29
C ASP A 730 -15.24 8.04 -19.23
N ALA A 731 -14.84 8.43 -20.44
CA ALA A 731 -14.14 7.51 -21.34
C ALA A 731 -12.68 7.29 -20.88
N LEU A 732 -12.15 6.07 -21.07
CA LEU A 732 -10.85 5.71 -20.53
C LEU A 732 -9.67 6.38 -21.27
N GLY A 733 -8.96 7.25 -20.55
CA GLY A 733 -7.75 7.94 -20.99
C GLY A 733 -6.47 7.13 -20.73
N ALA A 734 -5.52 7.69 -19.97
CA ALA A 734 -4.24 7.01 -19.65
C ALA A 734 -3.88 7.03 -18.15
N GLN A 735 -4.85 7.05 -17.24
CA GLN A 735 -4.57 7.32 -15.82
C GLN A 735 -3.99 6.11 -15.06
N SER A 736 -4.35 4.89 -15.45
CA SER A 736 -3.98 3.64 -14.76
C SER A 736 -3.78 2.47 -15.74
N ASP A 737 -3.62 1.25 -15.22
CA ASP A 737 -3.20 0.03 -15.93
C ASP A 737 -4.08 -0.37 -17.13
N TYR A 738 -5.34 0.08 -17.18
CA TYR A 738 -6.25 -0.13 -18.32
C TYR A 738 -5.72 0.43 -19.66
N THR A 739 -4.78 1.39 -19.61
CA THR A 739 -4.28 2.16 -20.76
C THR A 739 -3.88 1.26 -21.93
N ALA A 740 -3.09 0.21 -21.67
CA ALA A 740 -2.61 -0.68 -22.73
C ALA A 740 -3.71 -1.63 -23.26
N PHE A 741 -4.62 -2.09 -22.38
CA PHE A 741 -5.75 -2.95 -22.76
C PHE A 741 -6.70 -2.24 -23.73
N VAL A 742 -7.07 -0.99 -23.43
CA VAL A 742 -7.92 -0.18 -24.30
C VAL A 742 -7.18 0.21 -25.58
N HIS A 743 -6.06 0.94 -25.46
CA HIS A 743 -5.52 1.69 -26.60
C HIS A 743 -4.65 0.90 -27.58
N ARG A 744 -4.06 -0.22 -27.12
CA ARG A 744 -3.30 -1.16 -27.96
C ARG A 744 -4.08 -2.45 -28.23
N GLY A 745 -4.91 -2.88 -27.25
CA GLY A 745 -5.72 -4.08 -27.35
C GLY A 745 -7.05 -3.90 -28.09
N GLY A 746 -7.76 -2.80 -27.86
CA GLY A 746 -9.18 -2.67 -28.24
C GLY A 746 -10.09 -3.52 -27.36
N ILE A 747 -9.69 -3.69 -26.10
CA ILE A 747 -10.36 -4.52 -25.08
C ILE A 747 -11.24 -3.61 -24.24
N SER A 748 -12.50 -4.02 -24.04
CA SER A 748 -13.45 -3.34 -23.16
C SER A 748 -12.91 -3.27 -21.75
N ALA A 749 -13.07 -2.14 -21.07
CA ALA A 749 -12.48 -1.95 -19.75
C ALA A 749 -13.27 -0.97 -18.88
N ILE A 750 -13.09 -1.09 -17.56
CA ILE A 750 -13.62 -0.18 -16.54
C ILE A 750 -12.53 0.12 -15.53
N ASP A 751 -12.51 1.36 -15.03
CA ASP A 751 -11.82 1.79 -13.83
C ASP A 751 -12.87 2.22 -12.79
N MET A 752 -12.71 1.77 -11.55
CA MET A 752 -13.72 1.93 -10.50
C MET A 752 -13.07 2.27 -9.15
N GLY A 753 -13.67 3.24 -8.44
CA GLY A 753 -13.19 3.68 -7.14
C GLY A 753 -14.12 4.73 -6.54
N THR A 754 -13.55 5.70 -5.82
CA THR A 754 -14.30 6.87 -5.35
C THR A 754 -13.53 8.18 -5.54
N THR A 755 -14.29 9.26 -5.65
CA THR A 755 -13.81 10.64 -5.75
C THR A 755 -14.34 11.49 -4.60
N ARG A 756 -13.84 12.74 -4.49
CA ARG A 756 -14.09 13.63 -3.34
C ARG A 756 -15.28 14.56 -3.54
N ALA A 757 -16.30 14.40 -2.69
CA ALA A 757 -17.24 15.46 -2.35
C ALA A 757 -16.51 16.69 -1.78
N PRO A 758 -17.11 17.90 -1.80
CA PRO A 758 -16.43 19.13 -1.37
C PRO A 758 -15.95 19.15 0.09
N LEU A 759 -16.61 18.37 0.96
CA LEU A 759 -16.33 18.23 2.39
C LEU A 759 -15.73 16.87 2.77
N ASP A 760 -15.35 16.04 1.80
CA ASP A 760 -14.61 14.81 2.11
C ASP A 760 -13.20 15.15 2.61
N PRO A 761 -12.60 14.35 3.51
CA PRO A 761 -11.20 14.46 3.87
C PRO A 761 -10.28 14.54 2.66
N ILE A 762 -9.19 15.28 2.81
CA ILE A 762 -8.22 15.50 1.74
C ILE A 762 -7.44 14.22 1.49
N TYR A 763 -7.45 13.72 0.25
CA TYR A 763 -6.50 12.69 -0.18
C TYR A 763 -5.15 13.35 -0.50
N HIS A 764 -4.11 12.93 0.22
CA HIS A 764 -2.72 13.36 0.04
C HIS A 764 -2.04 12.46 -1.00
N THR A 765 -2.49 12.52 -2.25
CA THR A 765 -2.00 11.68 -3.35
C THR A 765 -0.47 11.70 -3.48
N HIS A 766 0.16 10.51 -3.45
CA HIS A 766 1.63 10.31 -3.57
C HIS A 766 2.49 11.06 -2.52
N SER A 767 1.90 11.42 -1.37
CA SER A 767 2.53 12.08 -0.23
C SER A 767 2.79 11.06 0.90
N ASN A 768 3.65 11.39 1.87
CA ASN A 768 3.86 10.54 3.06
C ASN A 768 2.55 10.26 3.84
N TYR A 769 1.53 11.10 3.68
CA TYR A 769 0.24 10.99 4.34
C TYR A 769 -0.77 10.10 3.59
N ASP A 770 -0.38 9.50 2.46
CA ASP A 770 -1.10 8.39 1.81
C ASP A 770 -0.89 7.09 2.62
N SER A 771 -1.52 7.06 3.79
CA SER A 771 -1.23 6.10 4.86
C SER A 771 -2.46 5.37 5.39
N TYR A 772 -2.21 4.27 6.09
CA TYR A 772 -3.26 3.52 6.79
C TYR A 772 -3.92 4.35 7.92
N HIS A 773 -3.18 5.28 8.54
CA HIS A 773 -3.73 6.20 9.54
C HIS A 773 -4.76 7.14 8.91
N TRP A 774 -4.42 7.80 7.80
CA TRP A 774 -5.37 8.64 7.05
C TRP A 774 -6.62 7.86 6.63
N MET A 775 -6.40 6.65 6.10
CA MET A 775 -7.49 5.78 5.66
C MET A 775 -8.46 5.42 6.79
N THR A 776 -7.94 4.98 7.94
CA THR A 776 -8.77 4.49 9.06
C THR A 776 -9.35 5.59 9.94
N LYS A 777 -8.66 6.72 10.11
CA LYS A 777 -9.14 7.86 10.92
C LYS A 777 -10.13 8.75 10.15
N PHE A 778 -9.96 8.90 8.83
CA PHE A 778 -10.72 9.88 8.05
C PHE A 778 -11.45 9.31 6.84
N ALA A 779 -10.78 8.59 5.93
CA ALA A 779 -11.33 8.35 4.59
C ALA A 779 -12.36 7.20 4.51
N ASP A 780 -12.13 6.07 5.20
CA ASP A 780 -13.08 4.96 5.31
C ASP A 780 -13.01 4.26 6.68
N PRO A 781 -13.46 4.92 7.77
CA PRO A 781 -13.42 4.36 9.12
C PRO A 781 -14.21 3.05 9.23
N GLY A 782 -13.48 1.93 9.33
CA GLY A 782 -14.04 0.57 9.36
C GLY A 782 -14.09 -0.16 8.00
N PHE A 783 -13.50 0.41 6.94
CA PHE A 783 -13.40 -0.19 5.59
C PHE A 783 -14.77 -0.53 4.96
N ALA A 784 -15.76 0.35 5.17
CA ALA A 784 -17.13 0.19 4.70
C ALA A 784 -17.27 0.49 3.20
N ILE A 785 -16.58 1.52 2.70
CA ILE A 785 -16.54 1.88 1.27
C ILE A 785 -15.73 0.84 0.50
N HIS A 786 -14.55 0.44 0.99
CA HIS A 786 -13.73 -0.63 0.44
C HIS A 786 -14.54 -1.92 0.26
N LYS A 787 -15.36 -2.28 1.26
CA LYS A 787 -16.28 -3.42 1.17
C LYS A 787 -17.31 -3.23 0.05
N ALA A 788 -17.95 -2.06 -0.05
CA ALA A 788 -18.96 -1.79 -1.08
C ALA A 788 -18.37 -1.83 -2.51
N ILE A 789 -17.18 -1.25 -2.71
CA ILE A 789 -16.43 -1.31 -3.96
C ILE A 789 -15.99 -2.76 -4.27
N GLY A 790 -15.52 -3.51 -3.28
CA GLY A 790 -15.20 -4.94 -3.45
C GLY A 790 -16.42 -5.80 -3.82
N GLN A 791 -17.59 -5.50 -3.26
CA GLN A 791 -18.87 -6.12 -3.66
C GLN A 791 -19.25 -5.75 -5.10
N PHE A 792 -19.07 -4.50 -5.51
CA PHE A 792 -19.31 -4.05 -6.89
C PHE A 792 -18.39 -4.77 -7.89
N LEU A 793 -17.07 -4.80 -7.65
CA LEU A 793 -16.10 -5.54 -8.46
C LEU A 793 -16.45 -7.03 -8.57
N THR A 794 -16.83 -7.66 -7.45
CA THR A 794 -17.22 -9.08 -7.42
C THR A 794 -18.46 -9.34 -8.27
N LEU A 795 -19.47 -8.46 -8.21
CA LEU A 795 -20.69 -8.59 -9.01
C LEU A 795 -20.44 -8.30 -10.50
N MET A 796 -19.67 -7.25 -10.84
CA MET A 796 -19.26 -6.95 -12.21
C MET A 796 -18.57 -8.16 -12.85
N LEU A 797 -17.64 -8.77 -12.11
CA LEU A 797 -16.89 -9.93 -12.58
C LEU A 797 -17.76 -11.19 -12.67
N PHE A 798 -18.56 -11.49 -11.65
CA PHE A 798 -19.49 -12.63 -11.66
C PHE A 798 -20.38 -12.62 -12.91
N ARG A 799 -20.97 -11.44 -13.23
CA ARG A 799 -21.81 -11.28 -14.42
C ARG A 799 -21.06 -11.42 -15.75
N LEU A 800 -19.76 -11.14 -15.78
CA LEU A 800 -18.90 -11.33 -16.97
C LEU A 800 -18.38 -12.77 -17.13
N VAL A 801 -18.54 -13.65 -16.14
CA VAL A 801 -18.03 -15.04 -16.17
C VAL A 801 -19.10 -16.13 -16.06
N ASP A 802 -20.31 -15.79 -15.58
CA ASP A 802 -21.41 -16.74 -15.29
C ASP A 802 -22.64 -16.56 -16.19
N GLU A 803 -22.83 -15.41 -16.86
CA GLU A 803 -23.96 -15.19 -17.79
C GLU A 803 -23.71 -15.86 -19.16
N ASP A 804 -24.63 -16.73 -19.62
CA ASP A 804 -24.61 -17.40 -20.94
C ASP A 804 -24.40 -16.42 -22.13
N VAL A 805 -24.81 -15.17 -21.95
CA VAL A 805 -24.58 -14.06 -22.89
C VAL A 805 -23.71 -13.03 -22.20
N VAL A 806 -22.54 -12.75 -22.78
CA VAL A 806 -21.60 -11.74 -22.27
C VAL A 806 -22.29 -10.36 -22.22
N PRO A 807 -22.41 -9.71 -21.04
CA PRO A 807 -23.21 -8.48 -20.88
C PRO A 807 -22.48 -7.20 -21.33
N LEU A 808 -21.96 -7.21 -22.55
CA LEU A 808 -21.44 -6.03 -23.26
C LEU A 808 -22.52 -5.49 -24.23
N GLU A 809 -22.63 -4.16 -24.32
CA GLU A 809 -23.67 -3.46 -25.09
C GLU A 809 -23.08 -2.58 -26.21
N PRO A 810 -22.69 -3.15 -27.37
CA PRO A 810 -22.13 -2.38 -28.49
C PRO A 810 -23.00 -1.21 -28.98
N GLY A 811 -24.31 -1.25 -28.74
CA GLY A 811 -25.23 -0.15 -29.03
C GLY A 811 -24.85 1.17 -28.34
N ASN A 812 -24.26 1.13 -27.14
CA ASN A 812 -23.85 2.32 -26.40
C ASN A 812 -22.73 3.10 -27.11
N TYR A 813 -21.78 2.41 -27.74
CA TYR A 813 -20.77 3.06 -28.60
C TYR A 813 -21.42 3.88 -29.72
N GLY A 814 -22.56 3.41 -30.25
CA GLY A 814 -23.35 4.14 -31.25
C GLY A 814 -24.03 5.39 -30.71
N VAL A 815 -24.31 5.47 -29.39
CA VAL A 815 -24.83 6.66 -28.71
C VAL A 815 -23.71 7.66 -28.44
N GLU A 816 -22.61 7.21 -27.84
CA GLU A 816 -21.47 8.08 -27.51
C GLU A 816 -20.81 8.69 -28.75
N MET A 817 -20.59 7.89 -29.81
CA MET A 817 -20.08 8.42 -31.08
C MET A 817 -21.02 9.47 -31.71
N GLN A 818 -22.34 9.41 -31.46
CA GLN A 818 -23.28 10.46 -31.88
C GLN A 818 -23.29 11.68 -30.97
N ALA A 819 -22.84 11.59 -29.72
CA ALA A 819 -22.58 12.75 -28.87
C ALA A 819 -21.28 13.44 -29.34
N TRP A 820 -20.19 12.67 -29.42
CA TRP A 820 -18.87 13.14 -29.85
C TRP A 820 -18.87 13.73 -31.27
N LEU A 821 -19.71 13.24 -32.19
CA LEU A 821 -19.86 13.85 -33.52
C LEU A 821 -20.43 15.28 -33.43
N LYS A 822 -21.40 15.54 -32.54
CA LYS A 822 -21.97 16.87 -32.33
C LYS A 822 -20.93 17.82 -31.71
N ASP A 823 -20.06 17.30 -30.83
CA ASP A 823 -18.99 18.10 -30.24
C ASP A 823 -17.86 18.40 -31.24
N LEU A 824 -17.52 17.46 -32.12
CA LEU A 824 -16.64 17.70 -33.26
C LEU A 824 -17.25 18.73 -34.24
N GLN A 825 -18.56 18.68 -34.51
CA GLN A 825 -19.26 19.70 -35.31
C GLN A 825 -19.21 21.10 -34.66
N LYS A 826 -19.38 21.19 -33.32
CA LYS A 826 -19.22 22.45 -32.57
C LYS A 826 -17.79 22.99 -32.69
N LEU A 827 -16.78 22.13 -32.52
CA LEU A 827 -15.36 22.51 -32.64
C LEU A 827 -15.01 22.99 -34.06
N LEU A 828 -15.39 22.23 -35.08
CA LEU A 828 -15.20 22.63 -36.49
C LEU A 828 -15.84 24.00 -36.78
N SER A 829 -16.98 24.29 -36.15
CA SER A 829 -17.68 25.57 -36.29
C SER A 829 -16.98 26.70 -35.54
N SER A 830 -16.47 26.47 -34.32
CA SER A 830 -15.78 27.51 -33.55
C SER A 830 -14.43 27.91 -34.15
N VAL A 831 -13.73 26.99 -34.83
CA VAL A 831 -12.49 27.29 -35.57
C VAL A 831 -12.70 27.61 -37.06
N ASN A 832 -13.95 27.75 -37.53
CA ASN A 832 -14.34 27.97 -38.93
C ASN A 832 -13.83 26.90 -39.93
N ALA A 833 -13.51 25.70 -39.46
CA ALA A 833 -12.99 24.59 -40.26
C ALA A 833 -14.09 23.71 -40.91
N THR A 834 -15.39 23.95 -40.66
CA THR A 834 -16.50 23.12 -41.16
C THR A 834 -16.53 22.95 -42.68
N ALA A 835 -16.20 23.99 -43.46
CA ALA A 835 -16.09 23.90 -44.92
C ALA A 835 -14.73 23.33 -45.40
N ALA A 836 -13.75 23.20 -44.49
CA ALA A 836 -12.42 22.71 -44.78
C ALA A 836 -12.27 21.22 -44.47
N VAL A 837 -12.95 20.69 -43.45
CA VAL A 837 -12.93 19.27 -43.02
C VAL A 837 -14.35 18.70 -43.04
N GLU A 838 -14.71 18.07 -44.16
CA GLU A 838 -15.98 17.33 -44.26
C GLU A 838 -15.92 16.03 -43.46
N ILE A 839 -16.80 15.86 -42.47
CA ILE A 839 -16.92 14.63 -41.65
C ILE A 839 -17.98 13.65 -42.18
N ASN A 840 -18.54 13.91 -43.37
CA ASN A 840 -19.60 13.15 -44.04
C ASN A 840 -19.33 11.63 -44.16
N GLU A 841 -18.06 11.20 -44.21
CA GLU A 841 -17.68 9.78 -44.23
C GLU A 841 -17.78 9.14 -42.83
N LEU A 842 -17.34 9.86 -41.79
CA LEU A 842 -17.39 9.41 -40.39
C LEU A 842 -18.83 9.38 -39.86
N GLU A 843 -19.66 10.37 -40.21
CA GLU A 843 -21.09 10.37 -39.86
C GLU A 843 -21.81 9.14 -40.42
N LYS A 844 -21.53 8.77 -41.68
CA LYS A 844 -22.06 7.56 -42.30
C LYS A 844 -21.52 6.29 -41.63
N ALA A 845 -20.23 6.25 -41.29
CA ALA A 845 -19.64 5.12 -40.57
C ALA A 845 -20.30 4.89 -39.20
N VAL A 846 -20.51 5.96 -38.42
CA VAL A 846 -21.20 5.88 -37.11
C VAL A 846 -22.67 5.48 -37.27
N ALA A 847 -23.37 5.97 -38.30
CA ALA A 847 -24.72 5.53 -38.61
C ALA A 847 -24.80 4.04 -39.00
N SER A 848 -23.85 3.55 -39.80
CA SER A 848 -23.72 2.13 -40.16
C SER A 848 -23.40 1.26 -38.93
N PHE A 849 -22.48 1.69 -38.06
CA PHE A 849 -22.20 1.01 -36.79
C PHE A 849 -23.44 0.92 -35.90
N GLY A 850 -24.20 2.01 -35.78
CA GLY A 850 -25.46 2.03 -35.03
C GLY A 850 -26.54 1.09 -35.60
N GLU A 851 -26.52 0.80 -36.89
CA GLU A 851 -27.39 -0.20 -37.52
C GLU A 851 -26.88 -1.64 -37.29
N ALA A 852 -25.58 -1.89 -37.47
CA ALA A 852 -24.98 -3.19 -37.17
C ALA A 852 -25.18 -3.59 -35.70
N ALA A 853 -25.10 -2.65 -34.76
CA ALA A 853 -25.41 -2.88 -33.35
C ALA A 853 -26.88 -3.26 -33.11
N ARG A 854 -27.84 -2.63 -33.80
CA ARG A 854 -29.27 -3.01 -33.73
C ARG A 854 -29.52 -4.42 -34.29
N GLN A 855 -28.80 -4.80 -35.34
CA GLN A 855 -28.90 -6.14 -35.93
C GLN A 855 -28.28 -7.20 -35.02
N PHE A 856 -27.11 -6.92 -34.43
CA PHE A 856 -26.51 -7.70 -33.36
C PHE A 856 -27.48 -7.91 -32.18
N ASP A 857 -28.16 -6.86 -31.72
CA ASP A 857 -29.15 -6.96 -30.64
C ASP A 857 -30.34 -7.86 -30.98
N ALA A 858 -30.80 -7.84 -32.23
CA ALA A 858 -31.85 -8.74 -32.71
C ALA A 858 -31.35 -10.20 -32.74
N THR A 859 -30.16 -10.45 -33.28
CA THR A 859 -29.52 -11.77 -33.31
C THR A 859 -29.27 -12.31 -31.91
N ARG A 860 -28.80 -11.48 -30.97
CA ARG A 860 -28.58 -11.80 -29.55
C ARG A 860 -29.89 -12.24 -28.87
N LYS A 861 -30.99 -11.52 -29.09
CA LYS A 861 -32.32 -11.88 -28.59
C LYS A 861 -32.82 -13.22 -29.19
N MET A 862 -32.55 -13.47 -30.48
CA MET A 862 -32.86 -14.75 -31.12
C MET A 862 -31.98 -15.91 -30.60
N ALA A 863 -30.71 -15.66 -30.27
CA ALA A 863 -29.80 -16.65 -29.70
C ALA A 863 -30.30 -17.13 -28.33
N VAL A 864 -30.66 -16.21 -27.45
CA VAL A 864 -31.26 -16.50 -26.13
C VAL A 864 -32.58 -17.27 -26.31
N ALA A 865 -33.50 -16.76 -27.14
CA ALA A 865 -34.83 -17.35 -27.32
C ALA A 865 -34.83 -18.75 -27.98
N SER A 866 -33.74 -19.13 -28.66
CA SER A 866 -33.57 -20.45 -29.28
C SER A 866 -32.67 -21.41 -28.47
N SER A 867 -32.01 -20.92 -27.41
CA SER A 867 -31.01 -21.66 -26.62
C SER A 867 -29.90 -22.33 -27.45
N GLY A 868 -29.63 -21.79 -28.65
CA GLY A 868 -28.72 -22.40 -29.61
C GLY A 868 -27.26 -22.11 -29.26
N LYS A 869 -26.60 -23.04 -28.54
CA LYS A 869 -25.20 -22.87 -28.06
C LYS A 869 -24.21 -22.31 -29.09
N GLY A 870 -24.27 -22.77 -30.34
CA GLY A 870 -23.39 -22.26 -31.40
C GLY A 870 -23.64 -20.80 -31.78
N LEU A 871 -24.91 -20.35 -31.75
CA LEU A 871 -25.28 -18.97 -32.01
C LEU A 871 -24.99 -18.06 -30.80
N LEU A 872 -25.11 -18.59 -29.57
CA LEU A 872 -24.68 -17.90 -28.35
C LEU A 872 -23.16 -17.65 -28.35
N LYS A 873 -22.34 -18.67 -28.64
CA LYS A 873 -20.87 -18.50 -28.72
C LYS A 873 -20.47 -17.50 -29.81
N GLU A 874 -21.14 -17.51 -30.98
CA GLU A 874 -20.88 -16.51 -32.02
C GLU A 874 -21.30 -15.09 -31.60
N VAL A 875 -22.44 -14.93 -30.89
CA VAL A 875 -22.86 -13.64 -30.34
C VAL A 875 -21.86 -13.11 -29.29
N ASN A 876 -21.42 -13.94 -28.35
CA ASN A 876 -20.42 -13.56 -27.34
C ASN A 876 -19.09 -13.18 -28.00
N ARG A 877 -18.65 -13.96 -28.99
CA ARG A 877 -17.46 -13.65 -29.80
C ARG A 877 -17.58 -12.29 -30.49
N LYS A 878 -18.72 -11.96 -31.11
CA LYS A 878 -18.95 -10.64 -31.73
C LYS A 878 -18.98 -9.51 -30.68
N ALA A 879 -19.59 -9.73 -29.51
CA ALA A 879 -19.65 -8.79 -28.39
C ALA A 879 -18.25 -8.49 -27.80
N ARG A 880 -17.36 -9.48 -27.80
CA ARG A 880 -15.96 -9.36 -27.38
C ARG A 880 -15.06 -8.71 -28.43
N ASP A 881 -15.24 -9.08 -29.70
CA ASP A 881 -14.29 -8.77 -30.78
C ASP A 881 -14.52 -7.38 -31.42
N PHE A 882 -15.72 -6.79 -31.34
CA PHE A 882 -16.03 -5.56 -32.12
C PHE A 882 -15.09 -4.37 -31.80
N GLY A 883 -14.71 -4.19 -30.53
CA GLY A 883 -13.79 -3.14 -30.09
C GLY A 883 -12.40 -3.23 -30.73
N ARG A 884 -11.99 -4.43 -31.18
CA ARG A 884 -10.75 -4.63 -31.95
C ARG A 884 -10.79 -3.92 -33.31
N GLY A 885 -11.98 -3.69 -33.87
CA GLY A 885 -12.16 -2.95 -35.12
C GLY A 885 -11.76 -1.47 -35.03
N PHE A 886 -11.79 -0.87 -33.84
CA PHE A 886 -11.35 0.51 -33.61
C PHE A 886 -9.82 0.69 -33.58
N ILE A 887 -9.05 -0.41 -33.58
CA ILE A 887 -7.59 -0.44 -33.53
C ILE A 887 -6.98 -0.34 -34.93
N SER A 888 -6.27 0.74 -35.21
CA SER A 888 -5.64 1.02 -36.51
C SER A 888 -4.11 0.84 -36.47
N GLN A 889 -3.56 0.12 -37.45
CA GLN A 889 -2.11 0.08 -37.64
C GLN A 889 -1.55 1.48 -37.89
N GLY A 890 -0.36 1.76 -37.33
CA GLY A 890 0.26 3.08 -37.32
C GLY A 890 -0.33 4.06 -36.31
N GLY A 891 -1.47 3.74 -35.67
CA GLY A 891 -2.04 4.51 -34.57
C GLY A 891 -2.27 6.01 -34.87
N LEU A 892 -2.07 6.83 -33.84
CA LEU A 892 -2.18 8.29 -33.86
C LEU A 892 -0.86 8.99 -34.30
N PRO A 893 -0.88 10.27 -34.71
CA PRO A 893 0.27 10.94 -35.32
C PRO A 893 1.47 11.05 -34.37
N GLY A 894 2.57 10.33 -34.66
CA GLY A 894 3.76 10.28 -33.80
C GLY A 894 3.49 9.63 -32.43
N ARG A 895 2.44 8.82 -32.34
CA ARG A 895 1.91 8.20 -31.12
C ARG A 895 1.44 6.76 -31.42
N GLU A 896 2.31 5.98 -32.05
CA GLU A 896 2.02 4.67 -32.65
C GLU A 896 1.55 3.59 -31.65
N PHE A 897 1.76 3.81 -30.34
CA PHE A 897 1.22 3.01 -29.24
C PHE A 897 -0.29 3.17 -29.07
N TYR A 898 -0.80 4.40 -29.27
CA TYR A 898 -2.22 4.71 -29.18
C TYR A 898 -2.89 4.40 -30.52
N GLN A 899 -3.50 3.22 -30.61
CA GLN A 899 -4.04 2.67 -31.86
C GLN A 899 -5.56 2.76 -31.95
N HIS A 900 -6.25 3.01 -30.83
CA HIS A 900 -7.69 3.19 -30.77
C HIS A 900 -8.11 4.57 -31.34
N LEU A 901 -8.79 4.57 -32.49
CA LEU A 901 -9.07 5.81 -33.23
C LEU A 901 -10.37 6.54 -32.83
N VAL A 902 -11.23 5.91 -32.03
CA VAL A 902 -12.52 6.49 -31.59
C VAL A 902 -12.34 7.41 -30.38
N PHE A 903 -11.49 7.04 -29.43
CA PHE A 903 -11.01 7.91 -28.35
C PHE A 903 -9.64 7.41 -27.87
N ALA A 904 -8.80 8.33 -27.43
CA ALA A 904 -7.49 8.07 -26.86
C ALA A 904 -7.11 9.26 -25.95
N PRO A 905 -6.02 9.18 -25.16
CA PRO A 905 -5.63 10.28 -24.27
C PRO A 905 -5.17 11.50 -25.08
N GLY A 906 -5.59 12.69 -24.68
CA GLY A 906 -5.27 13.92 -25.40
C GLY A 906 -3.80 14.31 -25.29
N ILE A 907 -3.19 14.73 -26.39
CA ILE A 907 -1.76 15.04 -26.47
C ILE A 907 -1.33 16.13 -25.46
N ASP A 908 -2.17 17.17 -25.29
CA ASP A 908 -1.95 18.31 -24.37
C ASP A 908 -2.68 18.18 -23.01
N THR A 909 -3.53 17.17 -22.82
CA THR A 909 -4.24 16.92 -21.53
C THR A 909 -3.59 15.79 -20.71
N GLY A 910 -3.05 14.77 -21.38
CA GLY A 910 -2.40 13.60 -20.80
C GLY A 910 -3.40 12.57 -20.28
N TYR A 911 -3.99 12.82 -19.11
CA TYR A 911 -4.89 11.83 -18.49
C TYR A 911 -6.26 11.74 -19.16
N ARG A 912 -6.82 12.85 -19.66
CA ARG A 912 -8.21 12.90 -20.13
C ARG A 912 -8.34 12.39 -21.57
N PRO A 913 -9.39 11.61 -21.90
CA PRO A 913 -9.68 11.20 -23.28
C PRO A 913 -9.98 12.41 -24.17
N VAL A 914 -9.73 12.27 -25.47
CA VAL A 914 -10.19 13.18 -26.52
C VAL A 914 -10.91 12.34 -27.58
N PRO A 915 -12.23 12.51 -27.78
CA PRO A 915 -12.98 11.80 -28.82
C PRO A 915 -12.47 12.10 -30.23
N PHE A 916 -12.56 11.10 -31.10
CA PHE A 916 -12.06 11.09 -32.49
C PHE A 916 -10.65 11.70 -32.62
N THR A 917 -9.75 11.26 -31.73
CA THR A 917 -8.52 11.96 -31.32
C THR A 917 -7.71 12.55 -32.47
N GLY A 918 -7.37 11.75 -33.47
CA GLY A 918 -6.55 12.19 -34.62
C GLY A 918 -7.24 13.19 -35.54
N VAL A 919 -8.57 13.31 -35.51
CA VAL A 919 -9.32 14.39 -36.19
C VAL A 919 -9.34 15.62 -35.30
N THR A 920 -9.76 15.47 -34.04
CA THR A 920 -9.94 16.55 -33.07
C THR A 920 -8.65 17.32 -32.82
N GLU A 921 -7.54 16.62 -32.54
CA GLU A 921 -6.22 17.24 -32.34
C GLU A 921 -5.69 17.89 -33.62
N ALA A 922 -5.90 17.27 -34.79
CA ALA A 922 -5.48 17.86 -36.05
C ALA A 922 -6.27 19.14 -36.40
N VAL A 923 -7.55 19.23 -36.02
CA VAL A 923 -8.36 20.46 -36.12
C VAL A 923 -7.85 21.53 -35.16
N VAL A 924 -7.58 21.19 -33.90
CA VAL A 924 -7.02 22.13 -32.90
C VAL A 924 -5.65 22.66 -33.33
N ALA A 925 -4.79 21.80 -33.88
CA ALA A 925 -3.47 22.16 -34.42
C ALA A 925 -3.53 22.85 -35.81
N GLY A 926 -4.73 23.13 -36.36
CA GLY A 926 -4.92 23.76 -37.67
C GLY A 926 -4.48 22.90 -38.87
N ASN A 927 -4.13 21.64 -38.68
CA ASN A 927 -3.64 20.73 -39.72
C ASN A 927 -4.80 20.05 -40.46
N ILE A 928 -5.48 20.83 -41.31
CA ILE A 928 -6.62 20.41 -42.14
C ILE A 928 -6.32 19.15 -42.97
N SER A 929 -5.08 18.97 -43.45
CA SER A 929 -4.71 17.79 -44.26
C SER A 929 -4.67 16.51 -43.42
N LEU A 930 -4.15 16.59 -42.19
CA LEU A 930 -4.11 15.49 -41.25
C LEU A 930 -5.52 15.15 -40.73
N ALA A 931 -6.34 16.17 -40.46
CA ALA A 931 -7.73 15.99 -40.06
C ALA A 931 -8.53 15.19 -41.11
N LYS A 932 -8.32 15.47 -42.41
CA LYS A 932 -8.95 14.70 -43.50
C LYS A 932 -8.51 13.24 -43.56
N ASP A 933 -7.22 12.97 -43.40
CA ASP A 933 -6.74 11.58 -43.35
C ASP A 933 -7.38 10.80 -42.19
N TYR A 934 -7.42 11.41 -41.00
CA TYR A 934 -8.01 10.77 -39.83
C TYR A 934 -9.54 10.65 -39.88
N VAL A 935 -10.27 11.53 -40.58
CA VAL A 935 -11.70 11.30 -40.86
C VAL A 935 -11.86 9.97 -41.62
N GLY A 936 -11.08 9.76 -42.69
CA GLY A 936 -11.12 8.53 -43.47
C GLY A 936 -10.59 7.30 -42.72
N ARG A 937 -9.53 7.44 -41.90
CA ARG A 937 -8.98 6.32 -41.11
C ARG A 937 -9.91 5.92 -39.96
N THR A 938 -10.46 6.87 -39.21
CA THR A 938 -11.42 6.60 -38.15
C THR A 938 -12.74 6.07 -38.71
N ALA A 939 -13.24 6.58 -39.84
CA ALA A 939 -14.42 6.02 -40.51
C ALA A 939 -14.21 4.54 -40.90
N LYS A 940 -13.04 4.19 -41.44
CA LYS A 940 -12.67 2.80 -41.77
C LYS A 940 -12.58 1.89 -40.54
N ALA A 941 -12.11 2.42 -39.41
CA ALA A 941 -12.07 1.69 -38.13
C ALA A 941 -13.47 1.45 -37.54
N VAL A 942 -14.34 2.48 -37.55
CA VAL A 942 -15.75 2.34 -37.15
C VAL A 942 -16.50 1.35 -38.04
N LEU A 943 -16.26 1.37 -39.36
CA LEU A 943 -16.79 0.37 -40.30
C LEU A 943 -16.18 -1.04 -40.10
N ALA A 944 -14.95 -1.15 -39.59
CA ALA A 944 -14.37 -2.44 -39.25
C ALA A 944 -15.01 -3.05 -38.00
N ALA A 945 -15.30 -2.23 -36.98
CA ALA A 945 -16.07 -2.65 -35.81
C ALA A 945 -17.52 -3.02 -36.19
N ALA A 946 -18.16 -2.26 -37.09
CA ALA A 946 -19.51 -2.55 -37.59
C ALA A 946 -19.60 -3.93 -38.25
N ARG A 947 -18.66 -4.27 -39.15
CA ARG A 947 -18.58 -5.59 -39.81
C ARG A 947 -18.36 -6.78 -38.88
N ILE A 948 -17.93 -6.55 -37.63
CA ILE A 948 -17.82 -7.61 -36.62
C ILE A 948 -19.19 -7.89 -35.97
N LEU A 949 -20.10 -6.90 -35.96
CA LEU A 949 -21.46 -7.01 -35.40
C LEU A 949 -22.49 -7.48 -36.45
N GLU A 950 -22.28 -7.20 -37.74
CA GLU A 950 -23.10 -7.67 -38.87
C GLU A 950 -23.31 -9.20 -38.84
N ALA A 951 -24.49 -9.66 -39.27
CA ALA A 951 -25.04 -11.01 -39.03
C ALA A 951 -24.28 -12.16 -39.72
#